data_AF-A0A068SC23-F1
#
_entry.id   AF-A0A068SC23-F1
#
_cell.length_a   1.000
_cell.length_b   1.000
_cell.length_c   1.000
_cell.angle_alpha   90.00
_cell.angle_beta   90.00
_cell.angle_gamma   90.00
#
_symmetry.space_group_name_H-M   'P 1'
#
loop_
_entity.id
_entity.type
_entity.pdbx_description
1 polymer ?
#
loop_
_entity_poly.entity_id
_entity_poly.type
_entity_poly.pdbx_seq_one_letter_code
_entity_poly.pdbx_strand_id
1 'polypeptide(L)'
;MDSSIPWPSSFRQHHHTEKHQQLPTSSLSMSNDTVIGSSPSNMFYFTQISDLHISKYRFRGHTLHFLHFVQSVLPMIKPRFVVVTGDLTDAKDVRRVTSQQYQEEWQVYRQTIEQGAPAMPWYDMRGNHDCFDLPSWQSHVNFYRTHGKSADLVATGQGIYSWQVKESFGNYQFVAIDACPKRGPSRPFNFFGYLTSKTMDRLASALKPAFNHTFVFSHYPTTTMVFGVSSEGLGFRDLAKQYSVYFCGHLHRLAAGLGDVLKWYDPKGESLELELGDMMVHGMYRIVAVDHDLISFVDVELPRKQLAPHPVIPLTPAGNIIWPAAIKPAPIVLITNPKDARFAIPTKEPLHRIQSSSHIRFLVFTSSGDDHDDGDLGDGGGNNNVTVHISIDGVPHPHAATQASDTLWTAPWDPTTLDPRRTHKIQIQVTTSDGQTGSSSIVFRLDNQRVNIKGGPGEFIISSNMAIVLQGFTLFGIAAMLTALIVPKFYDRSRFMQLVQRIHQHPESTSAWHVWVARLLAMPHEQRWCWFATVLFLLALLTLPWFRAEFIPSGTLPHERYGTFYLWGLRFAHEWVPIADTWMFAAGQVWLDVAVFFLIFCWRAAEDACLGVGSPKQATKRPVHEQAWFRGIVVIYWLWRVSELVALGSFYGGIKTLLVYNLLVFWLIFVGYMLCWGKGGIFLAPRQLPVMCPICGRENTNMLLKAGGGPSASETAVAAVTAAIEFSEESSGSTSSTPFNGSPRTKNRKRAFKMTGFIALTNSSMSQVSASTHTSHSEPIEGSNEVSRAEGNPPQSLALDEQAVADEQDQLTLRALVSTKEAGVIIGKGGKNVGDLRDSTGVKAGVSKVVPGVHDRVLTVTGSLDNVAKAYAFITRTLIDNPLGPATPPTTPGTAASHDDITTTTTTTSTTTTTTLRLLISHNLMGTVIGRQGAKIKHIQDTSGVRMTASKVLLPQSTERVVEIKGTVDAIQTAIREIGQCLLEDKERAYGTILYNPTKATNTATSLQDQQQASRRVSTSSILRTGNGSDFAAAIATNGFGNRSSLSSLSGGSSTGVPRRSSLSALNNANLRTQHISIPSDMVGCIIGKGGNKIAEIRRLSGSRISIAKMPHDESGERMFTIQGTAESNERALYLLYGQLENEKERRLRGVLPPPTDGQQDALVLEVEDVGQPTPAAL
;
A
#
# COMPACT_ATOMS: atom_id res chain seq x y z
N MET A 1 52.94 -31.73 43.36
CA MET A 1 52.10 -31.48 44.54
C MET A 1 51.32 -30.17 44.39
N ASP A 2 50.20 -30.09 43.66
CA ASP A 2 49.69 -30.90 42.53
C ASP A 2 48.51 -30.18 41.84
N SER A 3 48.28 -30.46 40.55
CA SER A 3 47.03 -30.23 39.77
C SER A 3 46.41 -28.82 39.69
N SER A 4 45.85 -28.34 38.56
CA SER A 4 45.74 -28.92 37.22
C SER A 4 45.37 -27.86 36.16
N ILE A 5 46.09 -27.89 35.02
CA ILE A 5 45.67 -27.62 33.62
C ILE A 5 44.96 -26.27 33.28
N PRO A 6 45.41 -25.51 32.25
CA PRO A 6 45.02 -24.11 32.05
C PRO A 6 43.92 -23.85 30.99
N TRP A 7 43.37 -22.63 31.02
CA TRP A 7 42.71 -21.96 29.88
C TRP A 7 43.45 -20.64 29.58
N PRO A 8 43.97 -20.41 28.35
CA PRO A 8 44.72 -19.20 28.03
C PRO A 8 43.82 -18.03 27.60
N SER A 9 43.84 -16.94 28.35
CA SER A 9 43.34 -15.64 27.90
C SER A 9 44.47 -14.86 27.20
N SER A 10 44.35 -14.63 25.89
CA SER A 10 45.26 -13.74 25.17
C SER A 10 44.53 -12.92 24.10
N PHE A 11 44.16 -11.69 24.47
CA PHE A 11 43.99 -10.62 23.48
C PHE A 11 45.31 -10.47 22.71
N ARG A 12 45.25 -10.45 21.37
CA ARG A 12 46.41 -10.11 20.54
C ARG A 12 46.03 -9.03 19.55
N GLN A 13 46.61 -7.85 19.72
CA GLN A 13 46.49 -6.78 18.73
C GLN A 13 47.18 -7.24 17.45
N HIS A 14 46.42 -7.31 16.35
CA HIS A 14 47.01 -7.50 15.03
C HIS A 14 47.43 -6.14 14.48
N HIS A 15 48.73 -5.96 14.27
CA HIS A 15 49.27 -4.81 13.55
C HIS A 15 48.74 -4.81 12.10
N HIS A 16 48.34 -3.64 11.62
CA HIS A 16 48.27 -3.40 10.19
C HIS A 16 49.69 -3.45 9.61
N THR A 17 49.90 -4.31 8.62
CA THR A 17 51.01 -4.19 7.67
C THR A 17 50.41 -4.06 6.28
N GLU A 18 50.48 -2.86 5.71
CA GLU A 18 50.09 -2.63 4.33
C GLU A 18 51.04 -3.41 3.40
N LYS A 19 50.49 -4.34 2.62
CA LYS A 19 51.18 -4.91 1.47
C LYS A 19 50.45 -4.44 0.22
N HIS A 20 51.08 -3.54 -0.53
CA HIS A 20 50.71 -3.29 -1.92
C HIS A 20 50.88 -4.59 -2.71
N GLN A 21 49.76 -5.27 -2.96
CA GLN A 21 49.74 -6.48 -3.76
C GLN A 21 49.65 -6.05 -5.23
N GLN A 22 50.75 -6.25 -5.99
CA GLN A 22 50.81 -5.90 -7.40
C GLN A 22 49.77 -6.71 -8.21
N LEU A 23 49.10 -6.04 -9.15
CA LEU A 23 48.14 -6.66 -10.05
C LEU A 23 48.84 -7.67 -10.99
N PRO A 24 48.20 -8.80 -11.35
CA PRO A 24 48.78 -9.74 -12.31
C PRO A 24 48.82 -9.11 -13.71
N THR A 25 50.02 -8.85 -14.23
CA THR A 25 50.22 -8.32 -15.59
C THR A 25 50.13 -9.43 -16.62
N SER A 26 48.91 -9.83 -17.01
CA SER A 26 48.70 -10.64 -18.21
C SER A 26 48.89 -9.78 -19.46
N SER A 27 49.94 -10.05 -20.22
CA SER A 27 50.35 -9.26 -21.39
C SER A 27 49.43 -9.49 -22.61
N LEU A 28 48.33 -8.74 -22.68
CA LEU A 28 47.67 -8.41 -23.93
C LEU A 28 48.22 -7.08 -24.46
N SER A 29 48.40 -6.97 -25.77
CA SER A 29 49.01 -5.80 -26.41
C SER A 29 48.14 -4.55 -26.23
N MET A 30 48.68 -3.52 -25.58
CA MET A 30 48.03 -2.21 -25.51
C MET A 30 48.03 -1.54 -26.88
N SER A 31 46.87 -1.54 -27.54
CA SER A 31 46.52 -0.51 -28.52
C SER A 31 46.17 0.81 -27.81
N ASN A 32 46.06 1.90 -28.56
CA ASN A 32 45.73 3.22 -28.03
C ASN A 32 44.24 3.38 -27.61
N ASP A 33 43.43 2.32 -27.67
CA ASP A 33 41.98 2.34 -27.43
C ASP A 33 41.56 2.50 -25.95
N THR A 34 42.49 2.83 -25.06
CA THR A 34 42.23 2.98 -23.62
C THR A 34 41.62 4.32 -23.23
N VAL A 35 41.69 5.32 -24.10
CA VAL A 35 41.16 6.68 -23.88
C VAL A 35 39.75 6.81 -24.43
N ILE A 36 38.80 7.07 -23.53
CA ILE A 36 37.40 7.32 -23.92
C ILE A 36 37.31 8.60 -24.75
N GLY A 37 36.89 8.47 -26.01
CA GLY A 37 36.78 9.55 -26.99
C GLY A 37 35.43 9.57 -27.73
N SER A 38 35.41 10.15 -28.93
CA SER A 38 34.20 10.30 -29.75
C SER A 38 33.75 9.03 -30.50
N SER A 39 34.68 8.09 -30.77
CA SER A 39 34.41 6.88 -31.56
C SER A 39 33.26 6.02 -31.01
N PRO A 40 32.33 5.51 -31.83
CA PRO A 40 31.27 4.59 -31.38
C PRO A 40 31.77 3.18 -31.01
N SER A 41 33.07 2.89 -31.13
CA SER A 41 33.69 1.64 -30.71
C SER A 41 33.61 1.40 -29.19
N ASN A 42 33.94 0.16 -28.79
CA ASN A 42 34.11 -0.29 -27.41
C ASN A 42 32.85 -0.19 -26.54
N MET A 43 31.66 -0.30 -27.15
CA MET A 43 30.38 -0.17 -26.46
C MET A 43 29.32 -1.14 -26.98
N PHE A 44 28.49 -1.68 -26.08
CA PHE A 44 27.23 -2.35 -26.42
C PHE A 44 26.17 -2.09 -25.34
N TYR A 45 24.89 -2.34 -25.64
CA TYR A 45 23.81 -2.22 -24.65
C TYR A 45 22.70 -3.27 -24.83
N PHE A 46 21.99 -3.55 -23.74
CA PHE A 46 20.89 -4.51 -23.65
C PHE A 46 19.75 -4.00 -22.76
N THR A 47 18.59 -4.63 -22.83
CA THR A 47 17.41 -4.20 -22.06
C THR A 47 16.94 -5.28 -21.08
N GLN A 48 16.67 -4.89 -19.83
CA GLN A 48 15.98 -5.71 -18.82
C GLN A 48 14.53 -5.24 -18.69
N ILE A 49 13.60 -6.19 -18.61
CA ILE A 49 12.22 -6.02 -18.15
C ILE A 49 11.90 -7.06 -17.07
N SER A 50 10.87 -6.82 -16.26
CA SER A 50 10.51 -7.70 -15.14
C SER A 50 9.04 -7.59 -14.79
N ASP A 51 8.48 -8.64 -14.18
CA ASP A 51 7.17 -8.61 -13.52
C ASP A 51 6.06 -8.11 -14.45
N LEU A 52 5.92 -8.82 -15.57
CA LEU A 52 4.97 -8.54 -16.66
C LEU A 52 3.54 -8.81 -16.21
N HIS A 53 3.34 -9.90 -15.47
CA HIS A 53 2.06 -10.41 -15.02
C HIS A 53 0.97 -10.39 -16.10
N ILE A 54 1.22 -10.98 -17.26
CA ILE A 54 0.22 -11.08 -18.33
C ILE A 54 -1.02 -11.80 -17.77
N SER A 55 -2.18 -11.16 -17.82
CA SER A 55 -3.34 -11.54 -17.01
C SER A 55 -4.58 -11.81 -17.86
N LYS A 56 -5.15 -13.00 -17.70
CA LYS A 56 -6.44 -13.42 -18.29
C LYS A 56 -7.62 -12.57 -17.81
N TYR A 57 -7.46 -11.87 -16.69
CA TYR A 57 -8.54 -11.13 -16.02
C TYR A 57 -8.29 -9.61 -15.91
N ARG A 58 -7.13 -9.07 -16.33
CA ARG A 58 -6.75 -7.67 -16.12
C ARG A 58 -6.05 -7.07 -17.35
N PHE A 59 -6.63 -6.02 -17.93
CA PHE A 59 -6.14 -5.39 -19.18
C PHE A 59 -5.43 -4.04 -19.00
N ARG A 60 -5.70 -3.31 -17.90
CA ARG A 60 -5.02 -2.04 -17.59
C ARG A 60 -3.71 -2.34 -16.87
N GLY A 61 -2.61 -1.81 -17.38
CA GLY A 61 -1.28 -2.29 -17.00
C GLY A 61 -1.05 -3.69 -17.55
N HIS A 62 -0.32 -4.53 -16.81
CA HIS A 62 -0.11 -5.95 -17.12
C HIS A 62 0.29 -6.14 -18.61
N THR A 63 -0.49 -6.94 -19.33
CA THR A 63 -0.41 -7.22 -20.78
C THR A 63 -0.23 -5.98 -21.65
N LEU A 64 -0.98 -4.89 -21.39
CA LEU A 64 -0.96 -3.70 -22.25
C LEU A 64 0.39 -2.97 -22.22
N HIS A 65 1.04 -2.91 -21.05
CA HIS A 65 2.38 -2.35 -20.93
C HIS A 65 3.41 -3.19 -21.70
N PHE A 66 3.29 -4.52 -21.66
CA PHE A 66 4.15 -5.42 -22.42
C PHE A 66 3.97 -5.28 -23.94
N LEU A 67 2.72 -5.17 -24.44
CA LEU A 67 2.46 -4.92 -25.86
C LEU A 67 3.10 -3.60 -26.33
N HIS A 68 2.88 -2.48 -25.63
CA HIS A 68 3.50 -1.20 -25.98
C HIS A 68 5.03 -1.21 -25.86
N PHE A 69 5.61 -1.95 -24.90
CA PHE A 69 7.06 -2.13 -24.83
C PHE A 69 7.59 -2.80 -26.11
N VAL A 70 7.00 -3.92 -26.53
CA VAL A 70 7.45 -4.65 -27.72
C VAL A 70 7.18 -3.87 -29.02
N GLN A 71 6.03 -3.22 -29.15
CA GLN A 71 5.61 -2.52 -30.37
C GLN A 71 6.22 -1.13 -30.54
N SER A 72 6.45 -0.38 -29.46
CA SER A 72 6.77 1.06 -29.53
C SER A 72 8.09 1.47 -28.88
N VAL A 73 8.64 0.64 -27.97
CA VAL A 73 9.90 0.93 -27.27
C VAL A 73 11.05 0.08 -27.80
N LEU A 74 10.83 -1.21 -28.04
CA LEU A 74 11.87 -2.11 -28.51
C LEU A 74 12.45 -1.73 -29.90
N PRO A 75 11.65 -1.29 -30.90
CA PRO A 75 12.17 -0.84 -32.20
C PRO A 75 12.94 0.49 -32.13
N MET A 76 12.69 1.30 -31.09
CA MET A 76 13.43 2.53 -30.82
C MET A 76 14.81 2.23 -30.21
N ILE A 77 14.87 1.32 -29.24
CA ILE A 77 16.11 1.02 -28.52
C ILE A 77 17.05 0.17 -29.39
N LYS A 78 16.53 -0.80 -30.14
CA LYS A 78 17.32 -1.79 -30.91
C LYS A 78 18.44 -2.46 -30.07
N PRO A 79 18.14 -3.01 -28.87
CA PRO A 79 19.16 -3.56 -27.97
C PRO A 79 19.81 -4.84 -28.53
N ARG A 80 21.00 -5.18 -28.04
CA ARG A 80 21.73 -6.41 -28.44
C ARG A 80 20.94 -7.70 -28.12
N PHE A 81 20.16 -7.67 -27.04
CA PHE A 81 19.23 -8.70 -26.58
C PHE A 81 18.28 -8.13 -25.51
N VAL A 82 17.22 -8.86 -25.18
CA VAL A 82 16.30 -8.58 -24.06
C VAL A 82 16.42 -9.66 -22.99
N VAL A 83 16.34 -9.29 -21.71
CA VAL A 83 16.24 -10.22 -20.58
C VAL A 83 14.97 -9.95 -19.76
N VAL A 84 14.22 -10.99 -19.43
CA VAL A 84 13.03 -10.93 -18.58
C VAL A 84 13.28 -11.62 -17.25
N THR A 85 13.33 -10.87 -16.15
CA THR A 85 13.59 -11.39 -14.78
C THR A 85 12.33 -11.93 -14.09
N GLY A 86 11.59 -12.80 -14.79
CA GLY A 86 10.47 -13.56 -14.24
C GLY A 86 9.15 -12.80 -14.09
N ASP A 87 8.17 -13.53 -13.54
CA ASP A 87 6.76 -13.16 -13.41
C ASP A 87 6.16 -12.73 -14.76
N LEU A 88 6.28 -13.64 -15.71
CA LEU A 88 5.77 -13.53 -17.07
C LEU A 88 4.23 -13.49 -17.07
N THR A 89 3.62 -14.29 -16.18
CA THR A 89 2.16 -14.47 -16.05
C THR A 89 1.59 -13.93 -14.73
N ASP A 90 0.30 -13.62 -14.69
CA ASP A 90 -0.39 -13.20 -13.47
C ASP A 90 -0.74 -14.41 -12.61
N ALA A 91 -1.18 -15.52 -13.21
CA ALA A 91 -1.49 -16.79 -12.56
C ALA A 91 -2.42 -16.67 -11.33
N LYS A 92 -3.26 -15.61 -11.27
CA LYS A 92 -4.21 -15.28 -10.19
C LYS A 92 -5.64 -15.46 -10.69
N ASP A 93 -6.54 -15.95 -9.84
CA ASP A 93 -7.97 -15.97 -10.19
C ASP A 93 -8.57 -14.55 -10.27
N VAL A 94 -9.78 -14.44 -10.84
CA VAL A 94 -10.51 -13.17 -10.97
C VAL A 94 -10.68 -12.40 -9.65
N ARG A 95 -10.78 -13.11 -8.51
CA ARG A 95 -10.90 -12.56 -7.15
C ARG A 95 -9.55 -12.29 -6.47
N ARG A 96 -8.42 -12.70 -7.07
CA ARG A 96 -7.06 -12.65 -6.51
C ARG A 96 -6.92 -13.39 -5.18
N VAL A 97 -7.70 -14.44 -4.95
CA VAL A 97 -7.61 -15.36 -3.81
C VAL A 97 -6.75 -16.57 -4.18
N THR A 98 -7.17 -17.35 -5.18
CA THR A 98 -6.44 -18.56 -5.61
C THR A 98 -5.45 -18.25 -6.73
N SER A 99 -4.71 -19.27 -7.16
CA SER A 99 -3.69 -19.17 -8.20
C SER A 99 -3.51 -20.50 -8.92
N GLN A 100 -3.41 -20.44 -10.24
CA GLN A 100 -3.17 -21.56 -11.14
C GLN A 100 -2.56 -21.05 -12.46
N GLN A 101 -1.94 -21.94 -13.24
CA GLN A 101 -1.46 -21.60 -14.58
C GLN A 101 -2.64 -21.46 -15.58
N TYR A 102 -2.60 -20.42 -16.41
CA TYR A 102 -3.59 -20.17 -17.46
C TYR A 102 -2.93 -20.19 -18.83
N GLN A 103 -3.31 -21.13 -19.70
CA GLN A 103 -2.70 -21.30 -21.01
C GLN A 103 -2.79 -20.03 -21.88
N GLU A 104 -3.85 -19.24 -21.74
CA GLU A 104 -4.02 -18.02 -22.52
C GLU A 104 -3.01 -16.91 -22.15
N GLU A 105 -2.57 -16.83 -20.88
CA GLU A 105 -1.53 -15.90 -20.45
C GLU A 105 -0.18 -16.24 -21.11
N TRP A 106 0.13 -17.54 -21.17
CA TRP A 106 1.33 -18.08 -21.81
C TRP A 106 1.30 -17.97 -23.34
N GLN A 107 0.13 -18.14 -23.96
CA GLN A 107 -0.05 -17.92 -25.41
C GLN A 107 0.17 -16.45 -25.77
N VAL A 108 -0.40 -15.51 -25.01
CA VAL A 108 -0.18 -14.07 -25.21
C VAL A 108 1.30 -13.70 -25.07
N TYR A 109 1.99 -14.18 -24.03
CA TYR A 109 3.43 -13.96 -23.84
C TYR A 109 4.22 -14.39 -25.09
N ARG A 110 4.05 -15.65 -25.50
CA ARG A 110 4.77 -16.24 -26.62
C ARG A 110 4.48 -15.52 -27.94
N GLN A 111 3.20 -15.29 -28.26
CA GLN A 111 2.80 -14.69 -29.53
C GLN A 111 3.18 -13.21 -29.65
N THR A 112 3.22 -12.45 -28.54
CA THR A 112 3.75 -11.08 -28.54
C THR A 112 5.22 -11.06 -28.99
N ILE A 113 6.04 -12.01 -28.54
CA ILE A 113 7.46 -12.10 -28.89
C ILE A 113 7.63 -12.63 -30.32
N GLU A 114 6.90 -13.70 -30.69
CA GLU A 114 7.01 -14.32 -32.02
C GLU A 114 6.52 -13.41 -33.16
N GLN A 115 5.55 -12.51 -32.90
CA GLN A 115 5.00 -11.60 -33.90
C GLN A 115 5.63 -10.20 -33.85
N GLY A 116 5.96 -9.68 -32.67
CA GLY A 116 6.48 -8.31 -32.49
C GLY A 116 8.01 -8.20 -32.39
N ALA A 117 8.72 -9.30 -32.11
CA ALA A 117 10.17 -9.29 -31.96
C ALA A 117 10.87 -10.60 -32.43
N PRO A 118 10.49 -11.22 -33.58
CA PRO A 118 10.92 -12.57 -33.97
C PRO A 118 12.45 -12.77 -34.03
N ALA A 119 13.20 -11.74 -34.45
CA ALA A 119 14.66 -11.79 -34.60
C ALA A 119 15.43 -11.32 -33.35
N MET A 120 14.76 -10.84 -32.30
CA MET A 120 15.41 -10.34 -31.08
C MET A 120 15.88 -11.51 -30.20
N PRO A 121 17.17 -11.60 -29.83
CA PRO A 121 17.62 -12.58 -28.85
C PRO A 121 16.94 -12.30 -27.50
N TRP A 122 16.18 -13.27 -27.01
CA TRP A 122 15.25 -13.10 -25.89
C TRP A 122 15.52 -14.14 -24.80
N TYR A 123 15.99 -13.67 -23.64
CA TYR A 123 16.32 -14.50 -22.50
C TYR A 123 15.28 -14.34 -21.40
N ASP A 124 14.75 -15.44 -20.87
CA ASP A 124 13.76 -15.41 -19.79
C ASP A 124 14.05 -16.44 -18.69
N MET A 125 13.33 -16.30 -17.59
CA MET A 125 13.34 -17.22 -16.45
C MET A 125 11.97 -17.17 -15.78
N ARG A 126 11.69 -18.13 -14.89
CA ARG A 126 10.45 -18.16 -14.11
C ARG A 126 10.52 -17.21 -12.91
N GLY A 127 9.44 -16.50 -12.64
CA GLY A 127 9.16 -15.92 -11.33
C GLY A 127 8.22 -16.79 -10.49
N ASN A 128 7.82 -16.31 -9.31
CA ASN A 128 6.99 -17.09 -8.40
C ASN A 128 5.55 -17.30 -8.89
N HIS A 129 5.06 -16.46 -9.80
CA HIS A 129 3.76 -16.61 -10.47
C HIS A 129 3.80 -17.71 -11.52
N ASP A 130 4.90 -17.79 -12.28
CA ASP A 130 5.14 -18.79 -13.32
C ASP A 130 5.34 -20.22 -12.76
N CYS A 131 5.32 -20.37 -11.44
CA CYS A 131 5.28 -21.65 -10.74
C CYS A 131 4.11 -21.83 -9.77
N PHE A 132 3.08 -20.97 -9.72
CA PHE A 132 1.91 -21.26 -8.88
C PHE A 132 1.14 -22.49 -9.35
N ASP A 133 0.73 -23.33 -8.39
CA ASP A 133 0.02 -24.59 -8.62
C ASP A 133 0.73 -25.50 -9.64
N LEU A 134 2.05 -25.68 -9.45
CA LEU A 134 2.93 -26.42 -10.35
C LEU A 134 3.47 -27.71 -9.69
N PRO A 135 2.97 -28.91 -10.08
CA PRO A 135 3.32 -30.17 -9.41
C PRO A 135 4.77 -30.60 -9.59
N SER A 136 5.35 -30.34 -10.76
CA SER A 136 6.72 -30.68 -11.17
C SER A 136 7.09 -29.99 -12.49
N TRP A 137 8.37 -29.98 -12.85
CA TRP A 137 8.83 -29.49 -14.17
C TRP A 137 8.26 -30.29 -15.35
N GLN A 138 7.98 -31.58 -15.15
CA GLN A 138 7.44 -32.48 -16.17
C GLN A 138 5.92 -32.39 -16.30
N SER A 139 5.23 -31.64 -15.43
CA SER A 139 3.76 -31.55 -15.44
C SER A 139 3.21 -30.90 -16.72
N HIS A 140 2.06 -31.37 -17.16
CA HIS A 140 1.33 -30.84 -18.32
C HIS A 140 0.89 -29.38 -18.17
N VAL A 141 0.72 -28.88 -16.93
CA VAL A 141 0.45 -27.47 -16.62
C VAL A 141 1.72 -26.60 -16.54
N ASN A 142 2.92 -27.14 -16.78
CA ASN A 142 4.15 -26.36 -16.84
C ASN A 142 4.27 -25.60 -18.18
N PHE A 143 3.40 -24.61 -18.41
CA PHE A 143 3.37 -23.90 -19.69
C PHE A 143 4.64 -23.08 -19.97
N TYR A 144 5.45 -22.73 -18.95
CA TYR A 144 6.80 -22.18 -19.18
C TYR A 144 7.64 -23.11 -20.06
N ARG A 145 7.55 -24.44 -19.86
CA ARG A 145 8.28 -25.44 -20.67
C ARG A 145 7.92 -25.38 -22.17
N THR A 146 6.75 -24.86 -22.53
CA THR A 146 6.25 -24.83 -23.92
C THR A 146 6.11 -23.43 -24.52
N HIS A 147 6.26 -22.38 -23.69
CA HIS A 147 6.06 -20.98 -24.09
C HIS A 147 7.21 -20.03 -23.69
N GLY A 148 8.05 -20.39 -22.71
CA GLY A 148 9.24 -19.63 -22.33
C GLY A 148 10.36 -19.78 -23.37
N LYS A 149 10.93 -18.67 -23.82
CA LYS A 149 11.97 -18.65 -24.87
C LYS A 149 13.28 -19.29 -24.43
N SER A 150 13.57 -19.31 -23.12
CA SER A 150 14.77 -19.93 -22.53
C SER A 150 14.48 -21.24 -21.79
N ALA A 151 13.29 -21.83 -21.92
CA ALA A 151 12.90 -22.99 -21.14
C ALA A 151 13.81 -24.22 -21.34
N ASP A 152 14.30 -24.45 -22.57
CA ASP A 152 15.28 -25.51 -22.85
C ASP A 152 16.67 -25.22 -22.26
N LEU A 153 17.06 -23.94 -22.15
CA LEU A 153 18.30 -23.54 -21.47
C LEU A 153 18.18 -23.78 -19.96
N VAL A 154 17.04 -23.43 -19.36
CA VAL A 154 16.72 -23.73 -17.95
C VAL A 154 16.69 -25.25 -17.69
N ALA A 155 16.13 -26.04 -18.61
CA ALA A 155 16.06 -27.50 -18.50
C ALA A 155 17.45 -28.16 -18.59
N THR A 156 18.23 -27.83 -19.63
CA THR A 156 19.57 -28.40 -19.87
C THR A 156 20.59 -27.94 -18.83
N GLY A 157 20.56 -26.67 -18.46
CA GLY A 157 21.32 -26.08 -17.34
C GLY A 157 20.82 -26.51 -15.95
N GLN A 158 19.70 -27.22 -15.87
CA GLN A 158 19.08 -27.70 -14.63
C GLN A 158 18.91 -26.58 -13.58
N GLY A 159 18.40 -25.43 -14.04
CA GLY A 159 18.13 -24.22 -13.25
C GLY A 159 19.22 -23.13 -13.30
N ILE A 160 20.39 -23.40 -13.91
CA ILE A 160 21.45 -22.40 -14.15
C ILE A 160 21.85 -22.45 -15.61
N TYR A 161 21.62 -21.38 -16.38
CA TYR A 161 22.10 -21.28 -17.76
C TYR A 161 22.92 -20.01 -17.97
N SER A 162 23.72 -19.96 -19.04
CA SER A 162 24.55 -18.80 -19.35
C SER A 162 24.75 -18.60 -20.85
N TRP A 163 24.82 -17.34 -21.28
CA TRP A 163 25.25 -16.95 -22.62
C TRP A 163 26.44 -15.99 -22.54
N GLN A 164 27.05 -15.69 -23.69
CA GLN A 164 28.21 -14.82 -23.80
C GLN A 164 27.99 -13.81 -24.93
N VAL A 165 28.48 -12.59 -24.74
CA VAL A 165 28.68 -11.61 -25.81
C VAL A 165 30.19 -11.44 -25.96
N LYS A 166 30.68 -11.64 -27.18
CA LYS A 166 32.10 -11.54 -27.53
C LYS A 166 32.24 -10.43 -28.55
N GLU A 167 32.87 -9.35 -28.16
CA GLU A 167 33.17 -8.22 -29.03
C GLU A 167 34.70 -8.12 -29.21
N SER A 168 35.15 -7.33 -30.17
CA SER A 168 36.60 -7.16 -30.46
C SER A 168 37.41 -6.62 -29.28
N PHE A 169 36.76 -5.94 -28.34
CA PHE A 169 37.34 -5.27 -27.17
C PHE A 169 37.15 -6.01 -25.84
N GLY A 170 36.34 -7.07 -25.79
CA GLY A 170 36.02 -7.72 -24.51
C GLY A 170 35.11 -8.94 -24.63
N ASN A 171 35.18 -9.81 -23.62
CA ASN A 171 34.29 -10.97 -23.48
C ASN A 171 33.43 -10.79 -22.23
N TYR A 172 32.11 -10.85 -22.39
CA TYR A 172 31.13 -10.60 -21.34
C TYR A 172 30.23 -11.83 -21.17
N GLN A 173 29.98 -12.23 -19.93
CA GLN A 173 29.15 -13.40 -19.60
C GLN A 173 27.86 -12.97 -18.90
N PHE A 174 26.79 -13.68 -19.18
CA PHE A 174 25.48 -13.48 -18.57
C PHE A 174 24.99 -14.82 -18.05
N VAL A 175 24.59 -14.88 -16.78
CA VAL A 175 24.18 -16.12 -16.09
C VAL A 175 22.80 -15.93 -15.47
N ALA A 176 21.84 -16.76 -15.87
CA ALA A 176 20.48 -16.74 -15.35
C ALA A 176 20.22 -17.87 -14.36
N ILE A 177 19.47 -17.56 -13.31
CA ILE A 177 19.19 -18.41 -12.16
C ILE A 177 17.68 -18.60 -12.01
N ASP A 178 17.20 -19.81 -12.28
CA ASP A 178 15.86 -20.25 -11.87
C ASP A 178 15.91 -20.75 -10.42
N ALA A 179 15.51 -19.87 -9.51
CA ALA A 179 15.40 -20.17 -8.07
C ALA A 179 13.98 -20.60 -7.64
N CYS A 180 13.07 -20.85 -8.59
CA CYS A 180 11.70 -21.25 -8.27
C CYS A 180 11.67 -22.67 -7.66
N PRO A 181 10.75 -22.94 -6.72
CA PRO A 181 10.67 -24.24 -6.07
C PRO A 181 10.34 -25.37 -7.05
N LYS A 182 10.90 -26.56 -6.80
CA LYS A 182 10.68 -27.78 -7.61
C LYS A 182 9.19 -28.14 -7.77
N ARG A 183 8.44 -27.93 -6.69
CA ARG A 183 6.98 -27.98 -6.63
C ARG A 183 6.54 -26.62 -6.15
N GLY A 184 5.77 -25.91 -6.95
CA GLY A 184 5.28 -24.59 -6.61
C GLY A 184 3.86 -24.68 -6.07
N PRO A 185 3.65 -24.66 -4.74
CA PRO A 185 2.31 -24.57 -4.18
C PRO A 185 1.55 -23.31 -4.67
N SER A 186 0.22 -23.37 -4.56
CA SER A 186 -0.65 -22.21 -4.70
C SER A 186 -0.40 -21.17 -3.60
N ARG A 187 -0.82 -19.93 -3.88
CA ARG A 187 -0.74 -18.78 -2.96
C ARG A 187 -1.34 -19.07 -1.57
N PRO A 188 -0.89 -18.37 -0.51
CA PRO A 188 0.14 -17.32 -0.49
C PRO A 188 1.61 -17.80 -0.35
N PHE A 189 1.98 -18.97 -0.87
CA PHE A 189 3.39 -19.42 -0.90
C PHE A 189 4.18 -18.90 -2.12
N ASN A 190 5.44 -19.37 -2.27
CA ASN A 190 6.45 -19.06 -3.29
C ASN A 190 7.08 -17.65 -3.22
N PHE A 191 6.88 -16.88 -2.15
CA PHE A 191 7.55 -15.60 -1.98
C PHE A 191 9.08 -15.75 -1.79
N PHE A 192 9.56 -16.92 -1.33
CA PHE A 192 10.99 -17.20 -1.19
C PHE A 192 11.52 -18.19 -2.22
N GLY A 193 12.46 -17.73 -3.06
CA GLY A 193 13.25 -18.59 -3.94
C GLY A 193 14.36 -19.33 -3.19
N TYR A 194 14.87 -20.44 -3.75
CA TYR A 194 15.99 -21.17 -3.14
C TYR A 194 17.00 -21.73 -4.15
N LEU A 195 18.26 -21.84 -3.73
CA LEU A 195 19.31 -22.60 -4.43
C LEU A 195 19.78 -23.77 -3.56
N THR A 196 19.66 -24.99 -4.06
CA THR A 196 20.20 -26.18 -3.40
C THR A 196 21.73 -26.22 -3.51
N SER A 197 22.44 -27.00 -2.69
CA SER A 197 23.89 -27.21 -2.87
C SER A 197 24.27 -27.60 -4.30
N LYS A 198 23.51 -28.50 -4.94
CA LYS A 198 23.73 -28.87 -6.36
C LYS A 198 23.49 -27.72 -7.34
N THR A 199 22.63 -26.77 -6.99
CA THR A 199 22.42 -25.55 -7.79
C THR A 199 23.55 -24.55 -7.56
N MET A 200 24.06 -24.46 -6.33
CA MET A 200 25.26 -23.67 -5.98
C MET A 200 26.53 -24.21 -6.65
N ASP A 201 26.69 -25.53 -6.76
CA ASP A 201 27.78 -26.18 -7.50
C ASP A 201 27.77 -25.77 -8.99
N ARG A 202 26.57 -25.75 -9.61
CA ARG A 202 26.40 -25.30 -11.01
C ARG A 202 26.67 -23.81 -11.16
N LEU A 203 26.21 -22.98 -10.22
CA LEU A 203 26.46 -21.53 -10.22
C LEU A 203 27.96 -21.24 -10.10
N ALA A 204 28.67 -21.87 -9.15
CA ALA A 204 30.13 -21.78 -9.02
C ALA A 204 30.85 -22.27 -10.29
N SER A 205 30.36 -23.34 -10.91
CA SER A 205 30.89 -23.87 -12.18
C SER A 205 30.68 -22.92 -13.37
N ALA A 206 29.66 -22.06 -13.32
CA ALA A 206 29.34 -21.07 -14.36
C ALA A 206 30.15 -19.77 -14.19
N LEU A 207 30.30 -19.26 -12.96
CA LEU A 207 30.91 -17.97 -12.62
C LEU A 207 32.46 -17.95 -12.70
N LYS A 208 33.06 -18.62 -13.68
CA LYS A 208 34.53 -18.71 -13.80
C LYS A 208 35.15 -17.35 -14.14
N PRO A 209 36.24 -16.93 -13.46
CA PRO A 209 36.88 -15.64 -13.70
C PRO A 209 37.67 -15.64 -15.02
N ALA A 210 36.96 -15.35 -16.12
CA ALA A 210 37.48 -15.39 -17.50
C ALA A 210 36.88 -14.28 -18.41
N PHE A 211 36.16 -13.30 -17.83
CA PHE A 211 35.37 -12.30 -18.55
C PHE A 211 35.66 -10.90 -18.01
N ASN A 212 35.53 -9.86 -18.85
CA ASN A 212 35.61 -8.46 -18.46
C ASN A 212 34.58 -8.15 -17.36
N HIS A 213 33.33 -8.57 -17.60
CA HIS A 213 32.28 -8.66 -16.59
C HIS A 213 31.46 -9.94 -16.76
N THR A 214 31.09 -10.55 -15.64
CA THR A 214 29.95 -11.47 -15.56
C THR A 214 28.77 -10.76 -14.92
N PHE A 215 27.59 -10.91 -15.52
CA PHE A 215 26.30 -10.39 -15.05
C PHE A 215 25.42 -11.57 -14.61
N VAL A 216 24.74 -11.45 -13.48
CA VAL A 216 23.83 -12.47 -12.95
C VAL A 216 22.39 -11.95 -12.95
N PHE A 217 21.45 -12.83 -13.28
CA PHE A 217 20.02 -12.57 -13.29
C PHE A 217 19.28 -13.63 -12.48
N SER A 218 18.33 -13.22 -11.66
CA SER A 218 17.26 -14.09 -11.18
C SER A 218 15.97 -13.27 -11.07
N HIS A 219 14.84 -13.91 -10.81
CA HIS A 219 13.64 -13.18 -10.44
C HIS A 219 13.75 -12.58 -9.03
N TYR A 220 14.15 -13.41 -8.05
CA TYR A 220 14.18 -13.06 -6.64
C TYR A 220 15.43 -12.25 -6.25
N PRO A 221 15.30 -11.09 -5.57
CA PRO A 221 16.40 -10.43 -4.88
C PRO A 221 17.02 -11.32 -3.78
N THR A 222 18.28 -11.09 -3.43
CA THR A 222 19.02 -11.94 -2.46
C THR A 222 18.42 -11.91 -1.05
N THR A 223 17.62 -10.88 -0.73
CA THR A 223 16.86 -10.77 0.52
C THR A 223 15.69 -11.78 0.64
N THR A 224 15.05 -12.17 -0.47
CA THR A 224 14.01 -13.23 -0.51
C THR A 224 14.55 -14.59 -0.96
N MET A 225 15.88 -14.77 -0.99
CA MET A 225 16.50 -16.05 -1.33
C MET A 225 17.03 -16.83 -0.11
N VAL A 226 16.88 -18.17 -0.19
CA VAL A 226 17.57 -19.13 0.67
C VAL A 226 18.67 -19.84 -0.11
N PHE A 227 19.91 -19.68 0.35
CA PHE A 227 21.09 -20.27 -0.28
C PHE A 227 21.57 -21.50 0.49
N GLY A 228 21.76 -22.62 -0.23
CA GLY A 228 22.66 -23.68 0.23
C GLY A 228 24.13 -23.26 0.15
N VAL A 229 25.00 -24.20 0.52
CA VAL A 229 26.46 -24.08 0.37
C VAL A 229 26.91 -25.07 -0.72
N SER A 230 27.89 -24.71 -1.54
CA SER A 230 28.47 -25.64 -2.53
C SER A 230 29.21 -26.80 -1.85
N SER A 231 29.51 -27.83 -2.63
CA SER A 231 30.38 -28.96 -2.24
C SER A 231 31.80 -28.52 -1.84
N GLU A 232 32.28 -27.38 -2.35
CA GLU A 232 33.55 -26.75 -1.99
C GLU A 232 33.46 -25.86 -0.74
N GLY A 233 32.28 -25.75 -0.11
CA GLY A 233 32.06 -24.91 1.07
C GLY A 233 31.77 -23.43 0.77
N LEU A 234 31.59 -23.06 -0.49
CA LEU A 234 31.33 -21.66 -0.91
C LEU A 234 29.85 -21.29 -0.70
N GLY A 235 29.62 -20.17 -0.02
CA GLY A 235 28.31 -19.53 0.03
C GLY A 235 28.09 -18.59 -1.16
N PHE A 236 26.83 -18.19 -1.39
CA PHE A 236 26.49 -17.27 -2.48
C PHE A 236 27.27 -15.94 -2.43
N ARG A 237 27.56 -15.44 -1.22
CA ARG A 237 28.29 -14.18 -1.03
C ARG A 237 29.80 -14.30 -1.29
N ASP A 238 30.34 -15.52 -1.33
CA ASP A 238 31.71 -15.79 -1.77
C ASP A 238 31.76 -15.81 -3.31
N LEU A 239 30.75 -16.41 -3.95
CA LEU A 239 30.55 -16.38 -5.41
C LEU A 239 30.26 -14.96 -5.94
N ALA A 240 29.68 -14.07 -5.13
CA ALA A 240 29.40 -12.68 -5.51
C ALA A 240 30.64 -11.88 -5.95
N LYS A 241 31.84 -12.31 -5.53
CA LYS A 241 33.11 -11.76 -6.00
C LYS A 241 33.37 -12.00 -7.49
N GLN A 242 32.74 -13.02 -8.08
CA GLN A 242 32.97 -13.47 -9.45
C GLN A 242 32.06 -12.78 -10.47
N TYR A 243 31.02 -12.04 -10.05
CA TYR A 243 30.17 -11.23 -10.92
C TYR A 243 30.22 -9.74 -10.57
N SER A 244 29.86 -8.87 -11.51
CA SER A 244 29.83 -7.41 -11.31
C SER A 244 28.46 -6.93 -10.82
N VAL A 245 27.37 -7.38 -11.46
CA VAL A 245 26.00 -6.96 -11.15
C VAL A 245 25.07 -8.16 -11.07
N TYR A 246 24.15 -8.13 -10.10
CA TYR A 246 22.99 -9.00 -9.96
C TYR A 246 21.73 -8.20 -10.30
N PHE A 247 20.93 -8.69 -11.25
CA PHE A 247 19.67 -8.09 -11.70
C PHE A 247 18.47 -8.94 -11.25
N CYS A 248 17.42 -8.28 -10.76
CA CYS A 248 16.22 -8.93 -10.23
C CYS A 248 14.96 -8.04 -10.34
N GLY A 249 13.81 -8.56 -9.89
CA GLY A 249 12.51 -7.89 -9.80
C GLY A 249 11.77 -8.28 -8.51
N HIS A 250 10.56 -8.82 -8.61
CA HIS A 250 9.80 -9.52 -7.54
C HIS A 250 9.25 -8.66 -6.39
N LEU A 251 9.99 -7.72 -5.79
CA LEU A 251 9.45 -6.90 -4.69
C LEU A 251 8.62 -5.71 -5.19
N HIS A 252 8.84 -5.30 -6.44
CA HIS A 252 8.18 -4.17 -7.12
C HIS A 252 8.47 -2.85 -6.40
N ARG A 253 7.86 -1.74 -6.83
CA ARG A 253 7.89 -0.51 -6.00
C ARG A 253 7.01 -0.70 -4.76
N LEU A 254 7.60 -1.24 -3.69
CA LEU A 254 6.96 -1.43 -2.38
C LEU A 254 6.30 -0.13 -1.90
N ALA A 255 5.06 -0.27 -1.42
CA ALA A 255 4.16 0.83 -1.11
C ALA A 255 4.71 1.85 -0.09
N ALA A 256 4.14 3.06 -0.11
CA ALA A 256 4.50 4.18 0.78
C ALA A 256 5.98 4.62 0.71
N GLY A 257 6.62 4.45 -0.45
CA GLY A 257 8.01 4.87 -0.69
C GLY A 257 9.06 3.91 -0.13
N LEU A 258 8.66 2.76 0.40
CA LEU A 258 9.59 1.74 0.91
C LEU A 258 10.43 1.11 -0.21
N GLY A 259 9.94 1.13 -1.46
CA GLY A 259 10.58 0.53 -2.64
C GLY A 259 11.08 1.53 -3.68
N ASP A 260 11.17 2.83 -3.38
CA ASP A 260 11.55 3.86 -4.36
C ASP A 260 12.98 3.63 -4.92
N VAL A 261 13.87 3.00 -4.15
CA VAL A 261 15.23 2.64 -4.56
C VAL A 261 15.63 1.28 -3.94
N LEU A 262 15.22 0.19 -4.59
CA LEU A 262 15.63 -1.17 -4.27
C LEU A 262 16.95 -1.52 -4.99
N LYS A 263 18.02 -0.84 -4.57
CA LYS A 263 19.37 -0.95 -5.15
C LYS A 263 20.42 -0.90 -4.05
N TRP A 264 21.43 -1.76 -4.15
CA TRP A 264 22.44 -1.94 -3.12
C TRP A 264 23.82 -2.30 -3.72
N TYR A 265 24.86 -2.07 -2.94
CA TYR A 265 26.23 -2.48 -3.23
C TYR A 265 26.75 -3.35 -2.09
N ASP A 266 27.17 -4.58 -2.39
CA ASP A 266 27.77 -5.44 -1.37
C ASP A 266 29.25 -5.08 -1.13
N PRO A 267 29.64 -4.60 0.07
CA PRO A 267 31.05 -4.46 0.41
C PRO A 267 31.79 -5.79 0.60
N LYS A 268 31.11 -6.95 0.60
CA LYS A 268 31.75 -8.28 0.73
C LYS A 268 31.90 -9.02 -0.60
N GLY A 269 30.85 -9.05 -1.43
CA GLY A 269 30.90 -9.52 -2.82
C GLY A 269 31.52 -8.53 -3.80
N GLU A 270 31.64 -7.26 -3.42
CA GLU A 270 32.11 -6.16 -4.30
C GLU A 270 31.27 -6.04 -5.58
N SER A 271 29.96 -6.21 -5.45
CA SER A 271 29.01 -6.34 -6.55
C SER A 271 27.79 -5.45 -6.30
N LEU A 272 27.12 -5.02 -7.38
CA LEU A 272 25.82 -4.37 -7.27
C LEU A 272 24.68 -5.38 -7.27
N GLU A 273 23.61 -5.05 -6.56
CA GLU A 273 22.29 -5.67 -6.70
C GLU A 273 21.29 -4.60 -7.12
N LEU A 274 20.65 -4.80 -8.27
CA LEU A 274 19.80 -3.82 -8.94
C LEU A 274 18.43 -4.42 -9.24
N GLU A 275 17.49 -4.27 -8.33
CA GLU A 275 16.09 -4.58 -8.61
C GLU A 275 15.55 -3.61 -9.67
N LEU A 276 14.71 -4.12 -10.57
CA LEU A 276 13.91 -3.34 -11.50
C LEU A 276 12.47 -3.33 -11.01
N GLY A 277 11.83 -2.15 -11.02
CA GLY A 277 10.40 -2.06 -10.74
C GLY A 277 9.57 -2.79 -11.81
N ASP A 278 8.29 -2.97 -11.52
CA ASP A 278 7.39 -3.80 -12.32
C ASP A 278 6.98 -3.19 -13.67
N MET A 279 6.87 -4.04 -14.69
CA MET A 279 6.13 -3.71 -15.90
C MET A 279 4.63 -3.64 -15.63
N MET A 280 4.08 -4.47 -14.72
CA MET A 280 2.65 -4.59 -14.42
C MET A 280 1.91 -3.25 -14.14
N VAL A 281 2.38 -2.43 -13.20
CA VAL A 281 1.68 -1.21 -12.71
C VAL A 281 2.43 0.05 -13.11
N HIS A 282 3.75 0.00 -13.03
CA HIS A 282 4.63 1.14 -13.29
C HIS A 282 5.08 1.23 -14.76
N GLY A 283 5.04 0.12 -15.51
CA GLY A 283 5.49 0.10 -16.90
C GLY A 283 6.99 0.31 -17.01
N MET A 284 7.76 -0.25 -16.07
CA MET A 284 9.20 -0.07 -15.96
C MET A 284 9.98 -0.94 -16.95
N TYR A 285 11.05 -0.38 -17.51
CA TYR A 285 12.12 -1.10 -18.18
C TYR A 285 13.47 -0.47 -17.89
N ARG A 286 14.57 -1.20 -18.11
CA ARG A 286 15.94 -0.73 -17.88
C ARG A 286 16.80 -0.95 -19.11
N ILE A 287 17.51 0.09 -19.54
CA ILE A 287 18.58 -0.01 -20.54
C ILE A 287 19.91 -0.06 -19.79
N VAL A 288 20.75 -1.05 -20.09
CA VAL A 288 22.11 -1.19 -19.55
C VAL A 288 23.11 -1.08 -20.71
N ALA A 289 24.06 -0.17 -20.60
CA ALA A 289 25.17 -0.01 -21.52
C ALA A 289 26.50 -0.37 -20.83
N VAL A 290 27.37 -1.06 -21.56
CA VAL A 290 28.78 -1.26 -21.21
C VAL A 290 29.58 -0.46 -22.21
N ASP A 291 30.25 0.60 -21.76
CA ASP A 291 31.00 1.54 -22.59
C ASP A 291 32.44 1.64 -22.03
N HIS A 292 33.42 1.12 -22.76
CA HIS A 292 34.81 0.97 -22.31
C HIS A 292 34.91 0.31 -20.92
N ASP A 293 34.20 -0.81 -20.72
CA ASP A 293 34.06 -1.55 -19.45
C ASP A 293 33.48 -0.73 -18.27
N LEU A 294 32.75 0.35 -18.56
CA LEU A 294 31.93 1.08 -17.57
C LEU A 294 30.45 0.72 -17.76
N ILE A 295 29.83 0.19 -16.70
CA ILE A 295 28.45 -0.32 -16.70
C ILE A 295 27.48 0.79 -16.29
N SER A 296 26.95 1.54 -17.25
CA SER A 296 25.95 2.60 -16.99
C SER A 296 24.54 2.11 -17.32
N PHE A 297 23.52 2.55 -16.58
CA PHE A 297 22.13 2.13 -16.83
C PHE A 297 21.13 3.24 -16.53
N VAL A 298 19.95 3.15 -17.16
CA VAL A 298 18.79 4.01 -16.89
C VAL A 298 17.53 3.17 -16.73
N ASP A 299 16.70 3.52 -15.76
CA ASP A 299 15.38 2.93 -15.52
C ASP A 299 14.33 3.93 -16.03
N VAL A 300 13.37 3.47 -16.83
CA VAL A 300 12.42 4.31 -17.57
C VAL A 300 10.98 3.81 -17.36
N GLU A 301 10.03 4.74 -17.26
CA GLU A 301 8.59 4.45 -17.23
C GLU A 301 7.98 4.64 -18.63
N LEU A 302 7.08 3.73 -19.04
CA LEU A 302 6.18 3.95 -20.17
C LEU A 302 5.29 5.20 -19.93
N PRO A 303 4.88 5.95 -20.98
CA PRO A 303 4.06 7.14 -20.84
C PRO A 303 2.58 6.76 -20.56
N ARG A 304 2.31 6.25 -19.36
CA ARG A 304 1.03 5.64 -18.94
C ARG A 304 -0.23 6.48 -19.20
N LYS A 305 -0.11 7.82 -19.30
CA LYS A 305 -1.21 8.74 -19.65
C LYS A 305 -1.65 8.66 -21.13
N GLN A 306 -0.85 8.07 -22.02
CA GLN A 306 -1.11 7.97 -23.47
C GLN A 306 -1.74 6.62 -23.89
N LEU A 307 -1.93 5.67 -22.96
CA LEU A 307 -2.26 4.29 -23.30
C LEU A 307 -3.79 4.09 -23.41
N ALA A 308 -4.25 3.73 -24.62
CA ALA A 308 -5.66 3.52 -24.90
C ALA A 308 -6.23 2.22 -24.27
N PRO A 309 -7.55 2.11 -24.05
CA PRO A 309 -8.18 0.85 -23.65
C PRO A 309 -7.96 -0.26 -24.68
N HIS A 310 -7.80 -1.50 -24.22
CA HIS A 310 -7.45 -2.64 -25.08
C HIS A 310 -8.13 -3.94 -24.57
N PRO A 311 -8.45 -4.92 -25.45
CA PRO A 311 -8.91 -6.25 -25.04
C PRO A 311 -8.02 -6.93 -23.98
N VAL A 312 -8.66 -7.68 -23.07
CA VAL A 312 -8.01 -8.35 -21.92
C VAL A 312 -7.09 -9.49 -22.38
N ILE A 313 -7.61 -10.36 -23.23
CA ILE A 313 -6.82 -11.32 -24.01
C ILE A 313 -6.66 -10.69 -25.39
N PRO A 314 -5.47 -10.20 -25.77
CA PRO A 314 -5.22 -9.55 -27.05
C PRO A 314 -5.00 -10.58 -28.17
N LEU A 315 -5.84 -11.61 -28.28
CA LEU A 315 -5.73 -12.66 -29.29
C LEU A 315 -6.97 -12.70 -30.18
N THR A 316 -6.74 -12.78 -31.48
CA THR A 316 -7.76 -13.15 -32.47
C THR A 316 -8.05 -14.66 -32.40
N PRO A 317 -9.17 -15.15 -32.95
CA PRO A 317 -9.44 -16.60 -33.06
C PRO A 317 -8.38 -17.40 -33.81
N ALA A 318 -7.56 -16.75 -34.64
CA ALA A 318 -6.43 -17.35 -35.36
C ALA A 318 -5.11 -17.37 -34.57
N GLY A 319 -5.09 -16.87 -33.32
CA GLY A 319 -3.88 -16.76 -32.49
C GLY A 319 -2.99 -15.54 -32.76
N ASN A 320 -3.35 -14.69 -33.72
CA ASN A 320 -2.63 -13.44 -33.98
C ASN A 320 -2.91 -12.41 -32.87
N ILE A 321 -1.89 -11.66 -32.46
CA ILE A 321 -1.97 -10.60 -31.47
C ILE A 321 -2.76 -9.41 -32.04
N ILE A 322 -3.73 -8.94 -31.26
CA ILE A 322 -4.34 -7.63 -31.44
C ILE A 322 -3.36 -6.63 -30.82
N TRP A 323 -2.76 -5.79 -31.66
CA TRP A 323 -1.81 -4.76 -31.19
C TRP A 323 -2.53 -3.45 -30.87
N PRO A 324 -2.12 -2.72 -29.81
CA PRO A 324 -2.64 -1.39 -29.54
C PRO A 324 -2.13 -0.37 -30.59
N ALA A 325 -2.61 0.87 -30.51
CA ALA A 325 -2.03 1.96 -31.29
C ALA A 325 -0.58 2.22 -30.83
N ALA A 326 0.34 2.34 -31.78
CA ALA A 326 1.74 2.66 -31.47
C ALA A 326 1.86 4.06 -30.85
N ILE A 327 2.76 4.20 -29.87
CA ILE A 327 3.05 5.45 -29.17
C ILE A 327 4.45 5.97 -29.54
N LYS A 328 4.64 7.29 -29.58
CA LYS A 328 5.96 7.92 -29.76
C LYS A 328 6.43 8.49 -28.40
N PRO A 329 7.08 7.69 -27.53
CA PRO A 329 7.47 8.14 -26.19
C PRO A 329 8.61 9.17 -26.24
N ALA A 330 8.72 9.97 -25.18
CA ALA A 330 9.72 11.04 -25.08
C ALA A 330 11.18 10.50 -25.12
N PRO A 331 12.15 11.31 -25.57
CA PRO A 331 13.54 10.87 -25.74
C PRO A 331 14.15 10.25 -24.47
N ILE A 332 14.80 9.09 -24.62
CA ILE A 332 15.49 8.40 -23.52
C ILE A 332 16.97 8.77 -23.54
N VAL A 333 17.54 9.15 -22.40
CA VAL A 333 18.93 9.58 -22.29
C VAL A 333 19.69 8.74 -21.25
N LEU A 334 20.73 8.04 -21.68
CA LEU A 334 21.60 7.22 -20.84
C LEU A 334 23.03 7.75 -20.89
N ILE A 335 23.47 8.43 -19.83
CA ILE A 335 24.83 8.98 -19.72
C ILE A 335 25.81 7.84 -19.42
N THR A 336 26.80 7.62 -20.29
CA THR A 336 27.77 6.52 -20.17
C THR A 336 29.10 7.00 -19.60
N ASN A 337 29.63 8.12 -20.09
CA ASN A 337 30.81 8.81 -19.55
C ASN A 337 30.53 10.31 -19.32
N PRO A 338 30.79 10.88 -18.12
CA PRO A 338 31.16 10.17 -16.90
C PRO A 338 30.03 9.24 -16.42
N LYS A 339 30.39 8.14 -15.75
CA LYS A 339 29.45 7.19 -15.17
C LYS A 339 28.94 7.67 -13.80
N ASP A 340 27.73 7.22 -13.40
CA ASP A 340 27.18 7.52 -12.07
C ASP A 340 27.99 6.82 -10.95
N ALA A 341 28.64 7.62 -10.12
CA ALA A 341 29.49 7.16 -9.02
C ALA A 341 28.72 6.46 -7.88
N ARG A 342 27.37 6.53 -7.84
CA ARG A 342 26.56 5.73 -6.92
C ARG A 342 26.56 4.25 -7.27
N PHE A 343 26.76 3.94 -8.55
CA PHE A 343 26.72 2.59 -9.11
C PHE A 343 28.07 2.18 -9.70
N ALA A 344 29.17 2.77 -9.22
CA ALA A 344 30.52 2.38 -9.59
C ALA A 344 31.02 1.16 -8.80
N ILE A 345 31.87 0.33 -9.41
CA ILE A 345 32.45 -0.88 -8.82
C ILE A 345 33.99 -0.79 -8.92
N PRO A 346 34.68 -0.07 -8.01
CA PRO A 346 36.10 0.28 -8.16
C PRO A 346 37.09 -0.88 -8.27
N THR A 347 36.69 -2.11 -7.92
CA THR A 347 37.52 -3.32 -8.03
C THR A 347 37.23 -4.16 -9.29
N LYS A 348 36.21 -3.79 -10.08
CA LYS A 348 35.78 -4.52 -11.29
C LYS A 348 35.59 -3.62 -12.53
N GLU A 349 35.59 -2.30 -12.38
CA GLU A 349 35.48 -1.31 -13.47
C GLU A 349 36.73 -0.41 -13.55
N PRO A 350 37.23 -0.06 -14.74
CA PRO A 350 38.40 0.80 -14.94
C PRO A 350 38.04 2.29 -14.82
N LEU A 351 37.54 2.69 -13.65
CA LEU A 351 37.01 4.04 -13.38
C LEU A 351 37.99 5.19 -13.72
N HIS A 352 39.30 4.92 -13.70
CA HIS A 352 40.34 5.89 -14.08
C HIS A 352 40.19 6.40 -15.51
N ARG A 353 39.59 5.61 -16.42
CA ARG A 353 39.30 6.00 -17.81
C ARG A 353 38.41 7.25 -17.90
N ILE A 354 37.61 7.53 -16.88
CA ILE A 354 36.79 8.75 -16.79
C ILE A 354 37.68 9.99 -16.65
N GLN A 355 38.70 9.94 -15.78
CA GLN A 355 39.62 11.05 -15.55
C GLN A 355 40.54 11.30 -16.76
N SER A 356 40.90 10.25 -17.51
CA SER A 356 41.68 10.35 -18.75
C SER A 356 40.81 10.46 -20.02
N SER A 357 39.50 10.70 -19.91
CA SER A 357 38.60 10.79 -21.07
C SER A 357 38.68 12.16 -21.75
N SER A 358 38.51 12.17 -23.07
CA SER A 358 38.47 13.41 -23.88
C SER A 358 37.05 13.87 -24.22
N HIS A 359 36.05 12.99 -24.03
CA HIS A 359 34.66 13.25 -24.40
C HIS A 359 33.67 12.76 -23.33
N ILE A 360 32.66 13.59 -23.04
CA ILE A 360 31.38 13.16 -22.46
C ILE A 360 30.69 12.25 -23.50
N ARG A 361 30.08 11.15 -23.06
CA ARG A 361 29.36 10.18 -23.91
C ARG A 361 28.02 9.83 -23.29
N PHE A 362 27.00 9.74 -24.14
CA PHE A 362 25.64 9.39 -23.73
C PHE A 362 24.87 8.81 -24.92
N LEU A 363 24.03 7.82 -24.64
CA LEU A 363 23.09 7.27 -25.60
C LEU A 363 21.79 8.10 -25.57
N VAL A 364 21.26 8.36 -26.76
CA VAL A 364 19.97 9.01 -26.99
C VAL A 364 19.11 8.07 -27.83
N PHE A 365 17.90 7.79 -27.37
CA PHE A 365 16.92 6.97 -28.09
C PHE A 365 15.66 7.80 -28.34
N THR A 366 15.18 7.82 -29.59
CA THR A 366 14.07 8.65 -30.06
C THR A 366 13.26 7.90 -31.10
N SER A 367 11.94 8.10 -31.17
CA SER A 367 11.15 7.64 -32.31
C SER A 367 11.65 8.32 -33.58
N SER A 368 12.25 7.55 -34.49
CA SER A 368 12.52 8.00 -35.85
C SER A 368 11.20 8.41 -36.53
N GLY A 369 11.23 9.49 -37.30
CA GLY A 369 10.09 9.96 -38.07
C GLY A 369 9.89 9.10 -39.31
N ASP A 370 8.98 8.13 -39.18
CA ASP A 370 8.29 7.35 -40.21
C ASP A 370 9.15 6.54 -41.20
N ASP A 371 8.66 5.34 -41.55
CA ASP A 371 9.38 4.42 -42.41
C ASP A 371 9.39 4.90 -43.88
N HIS A 372 10.58 5.08 -44.44
CA HIS A 372 10.79 4.88 -45.87
C HIS A 372 11.94 3.90 -46.08
N ASP A 373 11.57 2.68 -46.43
CA ASP A 373 12.46 1.68 -47.01
C ASP A 373 12.82 2.14 -48.44
N ASP A 374 14.05 2.62 -48.62
CA ASP A 374 14.68 2.68 -49.93
C ASP A 374 16.21 2.61 -49.77
N GLY A 375 16.86 1.78 -50.57
CA GLY A 375 18.24 1.36 -50.34
C GLY A 375 19.27 2.21 -51.06
N ASP A 376 19.77 3.27 -50.42
CA ASP A 376 21.03 3.92 -50.83
C ASP A 376 21.94 4.25 -49.63
N LEU A 377 23.23 4.00 -49.78
CA LEU A 377 24.27 4.27 -48.77
C LEU A 377 24.84 5.69 -48.99
N GLY A 378 23.96 6.68 -48.83
CA GLY A 378 24.27 8.09 -48.98
C GLY A 378 25.14 8.66 -47.84
N ASP A 379 26.18 9.41 -48.22
CA ASP A 379 27.19 9.98 -47.33
C ASP A 379 26.65 11.10 -46.39
N GLY A 380 27.21 11.17 -45.17
CA GLY A 380 27.33 12.40 -44.36
C GLY A 380 26.07 13.12 -43.84
N GLY A 381 24.86 12.65 -44.15
CA GLY A 381 23.60 13.34 -43.83
C GLY A 381 23.20 13.37 -42.36
N GLY A 382 23.72 14.33 -41.58
CA GLY A 382 23.41 14.50 -40.16
C GLY A 382 21.92 14.74 -39.86
N ASN A 383 21.33 13.97 -38.94
CA ASN A 383 19.91 14.00 -38.60
C ASN A 383 19.57 15.20 -37.69
N ASN A 384 19.41 16.39 -38.28
CA ASN A 384 19.22 17.70 -37.63
C ASN A 384 17.95 17.87 -36.77
N ASN A 385 17.25 16.79 -36.40
CA ASN A 385 15.93 16.83 -35.74
C ASN A 385 15.99 16.84 -34.19
N VAL A 386 17.18 16.97 -33.59
CA VAL A 386 17.38 16.85 -32.13
C VAL A 386 18.29 17.96 -31.60
N THR A 387 17.83 18.68 -30.58
CA THR A 387 18.62 19.69 -29.82
C THR A 387 19.08 19.09 -28.50
N VAL A 388 20.34 19.31 -28.12
CA VAL A 388 20.91 18.77 -26.88
C VAL A 388 21.53 19.87 -26.02
N HIS A 389 21.21 19.88 -24.72
CA HIS A 389 21.78 20.77 -23.73
C HIS A 389 22.48 19.97 -22.63
N ILE A 390 23.77 20.24 -22.42
CA ILE A 390 24.59 19.64 -21.37
C ILE A 390 24.91 20.70 -20.31
N SER A 391 24.87 20.31 -19.03
CA SER A 391 25.34 21.15 -17.92
C SER A 391 26.06 20.33 -16.86
N ILE A 392 27.11 20.91 -16.26
CA ILE A 392 27.88 20.34 -15.16
C ILE A 392 27.80 21.29 -13.96
N ASP A 393 27.39 20.78 -12.80
CA ASP A 393 27.10 21.53 -11.57
C ASP A 393 26.14 22.73 -11.75
N GLY A 394 25.32 22.71 -12.81
CA GLY A 394 24.39 23.77 -13.18
C GLY A 394 24.96 24.84 -14.13
N VAL A 395 26.24 24.74 -14.49
CA VAL A 395 26.87 25.57 -15.53
C VAL A 395 26.68 24.89 -16.90
N PRO A 396 26.23 25.59 -17.96
CA PRO A 396 26.18 25.04 -19.31
C PRO A 396 27.56 24.61 -19.81
N HIS A 397 27.64 23.49 -20.51
CA HIS A 397 28.89 22.99 -21.10
C HIS A 397 29.29 23.86 -22.31
N PRO A 398 30.55 24.36 -22.41
CA PRO A 398 30.95 25.26 -23.50
C PRO A 398 31.03 24.59 -24.89
N HIS A 399 31.03 23.26 -24.98
CA HIS A 399 31.07 22.54 -26.25
C HIS A 399 29.70 21.91 -26.57
N ALA A 400 29.24 22.10 -27.80
CA ALA A 400 28.06 21.42 -28.31
C ALA A 400 28.27 19.90 -28.39
N ALA A 401 27.17 19.15 -28.31
CA ALA A 401 27.20 17.71 -28.54
C ALA A 401 27.08 17.39 -30.03
N THR A 402 27.80 16.36 -30.48
CA THR A 402 27.74 15.81 -31.83
C THR A 402 27.29 14.35 -31.79
N GLN A 403 26.42 13.98 -32.73
CA GLN A 403 26.04 12.59 -32.95
C GLN A 403 27.23 11.84 -33.58
N ALA A 404 27.62 10.72 -32.98
CA ALA A 404 28.75 9.88 -33.41
C ALA A 404 28.29 8.52 -33.99
N SER A 405 27.04 8.12 -33.72
CA SER A 405 26.30 7.06 -34.42
C SER A 405 24.79 7.25 -34.17
N ASP A 406 23.96 6.39 -34.75
CA ASP A 406 22.49 6.36 -34.61
C ASP A 406 21.98 6.73 -33.21
N THR A 407 22.63 6.18 -32.17
CA THR A 407 22.25 6.38 -30.75
C THR A 407 23.33 7.06 -29.92
N LEU A 408 24.62 7.05 -30.31
CA LEU A 408 25.68 7.67 -29.52
C LEU A 408 25.82 9.17 -29.82
N TRP A 409 25.78 9.96 -28.75
CA TRP A 409 26.14 11.37 -28.76
C TRP A 409 27.35 11.61 -27.86
N THR A 410 28.23 12.52 -28.30
CA THR A 410 29.46 12.86 -27.58
C THR A 410 29.69 14.36 -27.53
N ALA A 411 30.42 14.86 -26.53
CA ALA A 411 30.83 16.26 -26.45
C ALA A 411 32.26 16.37 -25.89
N PRO A 412 33.19 17.11 -26.52
CA PRO A 412 34.54 17.31 -26.00
C PRO A 412 34.53 17.90 -24.59
N TRP A 413 35.42 17.44 -23.70
CA TRP A 413 35.60 18.02 -22.36
C TRP A 413 37.02 17.81 -21.82
N ASP A 414 37.37 18.55 -20.77
CA ASP A 414 38.60 18.36 -20.00
C ASP A 414 38.26 18.04 -18.53
N PRO A 415 38.37 16.76 -18.10
CA PRO A 415 38.14 16.36 -16.72
C PRO A 415 39.07 17.04 -15.70
N THR A 416 40.25 17.52 -16.11
CA THR A 416 41.25 18.10 -15.20
C THR A 416 40.85 19.48 -14.67
N THR A 417 39.84 20.11 -15.28
CA THR A 417 39.22 21.36 -14.82
C THR A 417 38.34 21.19 -13.56
N LEU A 418 38.02 19.95 -13.16
CA LEU A 418 37.14 19.61 -12.04
C LEU A 418 37.95 19.09 -10.83
N ASP A 419 37.46 19.28 -9.60
CA ASP A 419 38.11 18.74 -8.40
C ASP A 419 37.82 17.23 -8.31
N PRO A 420 38.84 16.35 -8.48
CA PRO A 420 38.58 14.91 -8.55
C PRO A 420 37.98 14.34 -7.26
N ARG A 421 38.20 15.00 -6.11
CA ARG A 421 37.70 14.58 -4.79
C ARG A 421 36.29 15.12 -4.47
N ARG A 422 35.75 15.99 -5.32
CA ARG A 422 34.38 16.49 -5.21
C ARG A 422 33.42 15.57 -5.97
N THR A 423 32.20 15.45 -5.44
CA THR A 423 31.10 14.87 -6.20
C THR A 423 30.49 15.95 -7.08
N HIS A 424 30.59 15.78 -8.39
CA HIS A 424 30.00 16.63 -9.41
C HIS A 424 28.68 16.04 -9.91
N LYS A 425 27.86 16.85 -10.57
CA LYS A 425 26.55 16.48 -11.12
C LYS A 425 26.44 16.93 -12.57
N ILE A 426 26.28 15.99 -13.49
CA ILE A 426 25.96 16.29 -14.89
C ILE A 426 24.45 16.18 -15.11
N GLN A 427 23.91 17.04 -15.98
CA GLN A 427 22.57 16.91 -16.54
C GLN A 427 22.65 17.03 -18.05
N ILE A 428 21.94 16.16 -18.76
CA ILE A 428 21.76 16.23 -20.20
C ILE A 428 20.26 16.25 -20.48
N GLN A 429 19.82 17.25 -21.24
CA GLN A 429 18.45 17.39 -21.74
C GLN A 429 18.48 17.31 -23.26
N VAL A 430 17.50 16.60 -23.82
CA VAL A 430 17.34 16.35 -25.25
C VAL A 430 15.94 16.77 -25.66
N THR A 431 15.82 17.55 -26.71
CA THR A 431 14.54 18.03 -27.26
C THR A 431 14.45 17.59 -28.72
N THR A 432 13.44 16.80 -29.07
CA THR A 432 13.12 16.44 -30.46
C THR A 432 12.33 17.57 -31.15
N SER A 433 12.32 17.57 -32.48
CA SER A 433 11.62 18.59 -33.28
C SER A 433 10.09 18.60 -33.13
N ASP A 434 9.49 17.51 -32.63
CA ASP A 434 8.09 17.43 -32.20
C ASP A 434 7.82 18.11 -30.85
N GLY A 435 8.86 18.66 -30.20
CA GLY A 435 8.79 19.34 -28.90
C GLY A 435 8.85 18.41 -27.69
N GLN A 436 8.95 17.08 -27.87
CA GLN A 436 9.14 16.18 -26.73
C GLN A 436 10.52 16.35 -26.10
N THR A 437 10.57 16.23 -24.76
CA THR A 437 11.80 16.45 -23.99
C THR A 437 12.17 15.24 -23.14
N GLY A 438 13.37 14.72 -23.37
CA GLY A 438 14.05 13.75 -22.52
C GLY A 438 15.06 14.44 -21.61
N SER A 439 15.31 13.91 -20.42
CA SER A 439 16.47 14.34 -19.63
C SER A 439 16.99 13.25 -18.70
N SER A 440 18.29 13.29 -18.46
CA SER A 440 18.99 12.41 -17.54
C SER A 440 19.96 13.21 -16.67
N SER A 441 20.18 12.74 -15.44
CA SER A 441 21.10 13.40 -14.52
C SER A 441 21.61 12.43 -13.46
N ILE A 442 22.93 12.42 -13.34
CA ILE A 442 23.71 11.53 -12.49
C ILE A 442 24.66 12.34 -11.62
N VAL A 443 25.30 11.70 -10.65
CA VAL A 443 26.43 12.27 -9.90
C VAL A 443 27.70 11.46 -10.17
N PHE A 444 28.84 12.14 -10.36
CA PHE A 444 30.11 11.50 -10.70
C PHE A 444 31.27 12.04 -9.84
N ARG A 445 32.40 11.35 -9.92
CA ARG A 445 33.68 11.67 -9.26
C ARG A 445 34.82 11.27 -10.20
N LEU A 446 36.01 11.83 -10.02
CA LEU A 446 37.19 11.48 -10.83
C LEU A 446 38.30 10.81 -10.02
N ASP A 447 38.13 10.63 -8.70
CA ASP A 447 39.07 9.96 -7.79
C ASP A 447 38.79 8.45 -7.57
N ASN A 448 38.05 7.82 -8.50
CA ASN A 448 37.63 6.42 -8.47
C ASN A 448 36.79 6.00 -7.24
N GLN A 449 36.34 6.93 -6.40
CA GLN A 449 35.50 6.62 -5.24
C GLN A 449 34.01 6.50 -5.61
N ARG A 450 33.29 5.65 -4.87
CA ARG A 450 31.82 5.58 -4.94
C ARG A 450 31.17 6.73 -4.17
N VAL A 451 29.92 7.02 -4.51
CA VAL A 451 28.99 7.82 -3.71
C VAL A 451 27.95 6.88 -3.10
N ASN A 452 27.47 7.14 -1.88
CA ASN A 452 26.40 6.31 -1.30
C ASN A 452 25.11 6.43 -2.14
N ILE A 453 24.43 5.30 -2.38
CA ILE A 453 23.18 5.24 -3.18
C ILE A 453 22.08 6.09 -2.52
N LYS A 454 21.96 6.01 -1.18
CA LYS A 454 20.96 6.72 -0.36
C LYS A 454 19.53 6.30 -0.66
N GLY A 455 19.31 5.00 -0.91
CA GLY A 455 17.99 4.42 -1.16
C GLY A 455 17.11 4.25 0.09
N GLY A 456 17.62 4.61 1.28
CA GLY A 456 16.81 4.69 2.50
C GLY A 456 16.26 3.32 2.92
N PRO A 457 14.94 3.20 3.20
CA PRO A 457 14.33 1.91 3.55
C PRO A 457 14.52 0.83 2.49
N GLY A 458 14.49 1.16 1.20
CA GLY A 458 14.66 0.20 0.11
C GLY A 458 16.06 -0.42 0.10
N GLU A 459 17.10 0.42 0.21
CA GLU A 459 18.50 -0.01 0.33
C GLU A 459 18.70 -0.92 1.56
N PHE A 460 18.00 -0.65 2.68
CA PHE A 460 18.01 -1.54 3.84
C PHE A 460 17.30 -2.88 3.57
N ILE A 461 16.10 -2.87 2.99
CA ILE A 461 15.29 -4.08 2.72
C ILE A 461 16.05 -5.06 1.81
N ILE A 462 16.60 -4.57 0.69
CA ILE A 462 17.33 -5.42 -0.27
C ILE A 462 18.68 -5.90 0.29
N SER A 463 19.36 -5.12 1.14
CA SER A 463 20.62 -5.54 1.79
C SER A 463 20.46 -6.58 2.92
N SER A 464 19.22 -6.86 3.35
CA SER A 464 18.91 -7.76 4.45
C SER A 464 18.77 -9.22 3.96
N ASN A 465 18.46 -10.16 4.87
CA ASN A 465 17.98 -11.48 4.49
C ASN A 465 16.70 -11.79 5.25
N MET A 466 15.56 -11.65 4.57
CA MET A 466 14.24 -11.73 5.18
C MET A 466 13.96 -13.13 5.76
N ALA A 467 14.49 -14.19 5.14
CA ALA A 467 14.32 -15.56 5.62
C ALA A 467 14.96 -15.77 7.01
N ILE A 468 16.21 -15.32 7.20
CA ILE A 468 16.90 -15.38 8.50
C ILE A 468 16.25 -14.46 9.54
N VAL A 469 15.77 -13.27 9.14
CA VAL A 469 15.05 -12.35 10.03
C VAL A 469 13.75 -12.98 10.54
N LEU A 470 12.94 -13.59 9.66
CA LEU A 470 11.70 -14.27 10.03
C LEU A 470 11.95 -15.51 10.90
N GLN A 471 12.98 -16.30 10.59
CA GLN A 471 13.43 -17.42 11.42
C GLN A 471 13.78 -16.96 12.84
N GLY A 472 14.68 -15.96 12.94
CA GLY A 472 15.12 -15.41 14.22
C GLY A 472 13.97 -14.84 15.04
N PHE A 473 13.08 -14.05 14.41
CA PHE A 473 11.91 -13.45 15.06
C PHE A 473 10.89 -14.49 15.55
N THR A 474 10.66 -15.56 14.78
CA THR A 474 9.75 -16.65 15.16
C THR A 474 10.31 -17.49 16.30
N LEU A 475 11.57 -17.93 16.18
CA LEU A 475 12.23 -18.75 17.20
C LEU A 475 12.46 -17.96 18.50
N PHE A 476 12.81 -16.67 18.42
CA PHE A 476 12.87 -15.80 19.58
C PHE A 476 11.50 -15.66 20.26
N GLY A 477 10.41 -15.49 19.50
CA GLY A 477 9.07 -15.44 20.06
C GLY A 477 8.70 -16.69 20.85
N ILE A 478 8.89 -17.88 20.25
CA ILE A 478 8.63 -19.17 20.90
C ILE A 478 9.53 -19.34 22.15
N ALA A 479 10.82 -19.05 22.04
CA ALA A 479 11.77 -19.19 23.14
C ALA A 479 11.49 -18.20 24.29
N ALA A 480 11.09 -16.96 24.00
CA ALA A 480 10.70 -15.97 25.00
C ALA A 480 9.43 -16.39 25.74
N MET A 481 8.42 -16.90 25.03
CA MET A 481 7.18 -17.41 25.64
C MET A 481 7.43 -18.66 26.49
N LEU A 482 8.23 -19.62 26.00
CA LEU A 482 8.66 -20.79 26.77
C LEU A 482 9.44 -20.38 28.03
N THR A 483 10.39 -19.44 27.91
CA THR A 483 11.16 -18.93 29.06
C THR A 483 10.24 -18.28 30.10
N ALA A 484 9.32 -17.41 29.64
CA ALA A 484 8.35 -16.72 30.49
C ALA A 484 7.38 -17.67 31.21
N LEU A 485 7.08 -18.84 30.64
CA LEU A 485 6.28 -19.89 31.28
C LEU A 485 7.10 -20.83 32.18
N ILE A 486 8.33 -21.15 31.82
CA ILE A 486 9.13 -22.19 32.50
C ILE A 486 9.90 -21.63 33.70
N VAL A 487 10.55 -20.47 33.57
CA VAL A 487 11.34 -19.86 34.66
C VAL A 487 10.54 -19.68 35.96
N PRO A 488 9.26 -19.23 35.96
CA PRO A 488 8.53 -19.00 37.21
C PRO A 488 8.25 -20.29 38.00
N LYS A 489 8.20 -21.44 37.33
CA LYS A 489 8.00 -22.76 37.97
C LYS A 489 9.17 -23.15 38.89
N PHE A 490 10.34 -22.55 38.69
CA PHE A 490 11.54 -22.71 39.51
C PHE A 490 11.79 -21.52 40.45
N TYR A 491 10.93 -20.49 40.45
CA TYR A 491 11.06 -19.35 41.34
C TYR A 491 10.58 -19.72 42.75
N ASP A 492 11.31 -19.24 43.76
CA ASP A 492 11.01 -19.50 45.16
C ASP A 492 9.60 -19.00 45.54
N ARG A 493 8.71 -19.95 45.86
CA ARG A 493 7.31 -19.69 46.22
C ARG A 493 7.17 -18.74 47.42
N SER A 494 8.14 -18.71 48.33
CA SER A 494 8.15 -17.78 49.47
C SER A 494 8.41 -16.34 49.01
N ARG A 495 9.43 -16.11 48.18
CA ARG A 495 9.74 -14.81 47.57
C ARG A 495 8.63 -14.33 46.64
N PHE A 496 7.99 -15.25 45.91
CA PHE A 496 6.81 -14.96 45.10
C PHE A 496 5.65 -14.46 45.97
N MET A 497 5.34 -15.17 47.07
CA MET A 497 4.32 -14.72 48.02
C MET A 497 4.66 -13.36 48.63
N GLN A 498 5.92 -13.08 48.96
CA GLN A 498 6.37 -11.75 49.43
C GLN A 498 6.25 -10.64 48.37
N LEU A 499 6.34 -10.97 47.07
CA LEU A 499 6.11 -10.01 45.98
C LEU A 499 4.61 -9.72 45.84
N VAL A 500 3.77 -10.76 45.81
CA VAL A 500 2.30 -10.63 45.79
C VAL A 500 1.80 -9.89 47.03
N GLN A 501 2.37 -10.17 48.21
CA GLN A 501 2.02 -9.51 49.47
C GLN A 501 2.42 -8.03 49.48
N ARG A 502 3.57 -7.65 48.90
CA ARG A 502 3.93 -6.24 48.70
C ARG A 502 3.01 -5.52 47.73
N ILE A 503 2.60 -6.19 46.64
CA ILE A 503 1.60 -5.66 45.70
C ILE A 503 0.25 -5.45 46.42
N HIS A 504 -0.15 -6.41 47.25
CA HIS A 504 -1.39 -6.38 48.07
C HIS A 504 -1.36 -5.29 49.16
N GLN A 505 -0.19 -4.92 49.69
CA GLN A 505 -0.02 -3.90 50.72
C GLN A 505 -0.05 -2.46 50.19
N HIS A 506 0.28 -2.23 48.91
CA HIS A 506 0.35 -0.89 48.30
C HIS A 506 -0.42 -0.78 46.97
N PRO A 507 -1.73 -1.12 46.93
CA PRO A 507 -2.50 -1.22 45.67
C PRO A 507 -2.63 0.11 44.91
N GLU A 508 -2.50 1.26 45.56
CA GLU A 508 -2.54 2.57 44.88
C GLU A 508 -1.19 2.97 44.23
N SER A 509 -0.11 2.22 44.50
CA SER A 509 1.23 2.45 43.92
C SER A 509 1.62 1.41 42.86
N THR A 510 0.83 0.35 42.66
CA THR A 510 1.16 -0.77 41.75
C THR A 510 0.56 -0.56 40.38
N SER A 511 1.39 -0.40 39.34
CA SER A 511 0.91 -0.34 37.96
C SER A 511 0.40 -1.71 37.48
N ALA A 512 -0.57 -1.71 36.56
CA ALA A 512 -1.20 -2.93 36.04
C ALA A 512 -0.18 -3.95 35.46
N TRP A 513 0.94 -3.47 34.93
CA TRP A 513 2.07 -4.29 34.48
C TRP A 513 2.60 -5.22 35.58
N HIS A 514 2.77 -4.72 36.81
CA HIS A 514 3.28 -5.53 37.93
C HIS A 514 2.30 -6.64 38.33
N VAL A 515 0.98 -6.37 38.23
CA VAL A 515 -0.06 -7.37 38.51
C VAL A 515 -0.14 -8.42 37.39
N TRP A 516 -0.02 -7.98 36.13
CA TRP A 516 0.05 -8.87 34.96
C TRP A 516 1.26 -9.80 35.03
N VAL A 517 2.45 -9.26 35.31
CA VAL A 517 3.67 -10.05 35.54
C VAL A 517 3.48 -11.01 36.71
N ALA A 518 2.95 -10.56 37.86
CA ALA A 518 2.73 -11.43 39.01
C ALA A 518 1.79 -12.61 38.69
N ARG A 519 0.78 -12.43 37.83
CA ARG A 519 -0.08 -13.54 37.36
C ARG A 519 0.58 -14.45 36.34
N LEU A 520 1.40 -13.91 35.43
CA LEU A 520 2.21 -14.74 34.54
C LEU A 520 3.15 -15.65 35.36
N LEU A 521 3.76 -15.12 36.43
CA LEU A 521 4.55 -15.90 37.38
C LEU A 521 3.71 -16.93 38.16
N ALA A 522 2.44 -16.64 38.46
CA ALA A 522 1.53 -17.52 39.20
C ALA A 522 0.93 -18.68 38.36
N MET A 523 0.83 -18.48 37.03
CA MET A 523 0.18 -19.38 36.08
C MET A 523 0.57 -20.87 36.21
N PRO A 524 1.87 -21.25 36.39
CA PRO A 524 2.27 -22.65 36.52
C PRO A 524 1.68 -23.35 37.76
N HIS A 525 1.34 -22.59 38.81
CA HIS A 525 0.83 -23.13 40.07
C HIS A 525 -0.69 -23.09 40.17
N GLU A 526 -1.32 -21.98 39.75
CA GLU A 526 -2.77 -21.74 39.85
C GLU A 526 -3.60 -22.38 38.73
N GLN A 527 -2.99 -22.53 37.54
CA GLN A 527 -3.64 -22.92 36.29
C GLN A 527 -2.85 -23.99 35.53
N ARG A 528 -2.36 -25.00 36.28
CA ARG A 528 -1.49 -26.11 35.80
C ARG A 528 -1.85 -26.66 34.43
N TRP A 529 -3.13 -26.99 34.18
CA TRP A 529 -3.58 -27.55 32.89
C TRP A 529 -3.42 -26.59 31.72
N CYS A 530 -3.72 -25.30 31.91
CA CYS A 530 -3.53 -24.27 30.89
C CYS A 530 -2.02 -24.06 30.60
N TRP A 531 -1.20 -24.06 31.66
CA TRP A 531 0.25 -24.01 31.55
C TRP A 531 0.83 -25.21 30.77
N PHE A 532 0.45 -26.44 31.15
CA PHE A 532 0.90 -27.67 30.48
C PHE A 532 0.48 -27.70 29.00
N ALA A 533 -0.80 -27.39 28.69
CA ALA A 533 -1.29 -27.37 27.33
C ALA A 533 -0.55 -26.34 26.46
N THR A 534 -0.25 -25.16 27.01
CA THR A 534 0.43 -24.09 26.27
C THR A 534 1.92 -24.37 26.07
N VAL A 535 2.62 -24.91 27.07
CA VAL A 535 4.02 -25.37 26.90
C VAL A 535 4.10 -26.50 25.88
N LEU A 536 3.18 -27.48 25.95
CA LEU A 536 3.11 -28.58 24.99
C LEU A 536 2.81 -28.09 23.57
N PHE A 537 1.92 -27.12 23.40
CA PHE A 537 1.62 -26.51 22.10
C PHE A 537 2.83 -25.76 21.52
N LEU A 538 3.53 -24.94 22.32
CA LEU A 538 4.74 -24.24 21.88
C LEU A 538 5.87 -25.22 21.46
N LEU A 539 6.00 -26.36 22.14
CA LEU A 539 6.92 -27.43 21.75
C LEU A 539 6.44 -28.18 20.50
N ALA A 540 5.12 -28.38 20.34
CA ALA A 540 4.53 -28.98 19.15
C ALA A 540 4.73 -28.12 17.90
N LEU A 541 4.64 -26.79 18.00
CA LEU A 541 4.94 -25.87 16.89
C LEU A 541 6.40 -26.02 16.38
N LEU A 542 7.33 -26.43 17.25
CA LEU A 542 8.75 -26.66 16.92
C LEU A 542 9.05 -28.08 16.40
N THR A 543 8.12 -29.04 16.46
CA THR A 543 8.44 -30.47 16.27
C THR A 543 7.42 -31.28 15.46
N LEU A 544 6.14 -30.89 15.47
CA LEU A 544 5.04 -31.61 14.82
C LEU A 544 4.59 -30.90 13.54
N PRO A 545 3.96 -31.63 12.59
CA PRO A 545 3.26 -30.99 11.48
C PRO A 545 2.14 -30.08 12.00
N TRP A 546 2.04 -28.87 11.45
CA TRP A 546 1.00 -27.92 11.87
C TRP A 546 -0.35 -28.28 11.25
N PHE A 547 -0.38 -28.53 9.94
CA PHE A 547 -1.59 -29.01 9.26
C PHE A 547 -1.30 -29.73 7.93
N ARG A 548 -2.29 -30.49 7.43
CA ARG A 548 -2.28 -31.09 6.09
C ARG A 548 -3.33 -30.42 5.21
N ALA A 549 -2.97 -30.07 3.97
CA ALA A 549 -3.82 -29.31 3.06
C ALA A 549 -3.56 -29.67 1.59
N GLU A 550 -4.48 -29.28 0.71
CA GLU A 550 -4.30 -29.34 -0.74
C GLU A 550 -3.53 -28.10 -1.19
N PHE A 551 -2.21 -28.23 -1.40
CA PHE A 551 -1.33 -27.11 -1.74
C PHE A 551 -1.05 -27.00 -3.25
N ILE A 552 -1.35 -28.04 -4.04
CA ILE A 552 -1.18 -28.05 -5.50
C ILE A 552 -2.43 -28.71 -6.14
N PRO A 553 -3.58 -28.01 -6.22
CA PRO A 553 -4.81 -28.53 -6.82
C PRO A 553 -4.66 -29.15 -8.22
N SER A 554 -3.72 -28.69 -9.05
CA SER A 554 -3.46 -29.18 -10.41
C SER A 554 -2.76 -30.55 -10.48
N GLY A 555 -2.24 -31.06 -9.34
CA GLY A 555 -1.62 -32.38 -9.28
C GLY A 555 -2.60 -33.47 -9.70
N THR A 556 -2.16 -34.41 -10.54
CA THR A 556 -3.04 -35.50 -10.99
C THR A 556 -3.13 -36.60 -9.93
N LEU A 557 -2.05 -36.79 -9.15
CA LEU A 557 -1.98 -37.82 -8.12
C LEU A 557 -2.15 -37.23 -6.70
N PRO A 558 -2.85 -37.91 -5.76
CA PRO A 558 -3.10 -37.37 -4.41
C PRO A 558 -1.85 -37.04 -3.60
N HIS A 559 -0.70 -37.66 -3.90
CA HIS A 559 0.57 -37.38 -3.23
C HIS A 559 1.28 -36.12 -3.74
N GLU A 560 0.88 -35.60 -4.90
CA GLU A 560 1.33 -34.31 -5.42
C GLU A 560 0.45 -33.17 -4.91
N ARG A 561 -0.87 -33.38 -4.87
CA ARG A 561 -1.86 -32.40 -4.43
C ARG A 561 -1.73 -32.06 -2.94
N TYR A 562 -1.63 -33.09 -2.11
CA TYR A 562 -1.72 -32.96 -0.65
C TYR A 562 -0.36 -32.98 0.03
N GLY A 563 0.08 -31.82 0.51
CA GLY A 563 1.28 -31.68 1.33
C GLY A 563 0.97 -31.49 2.81
N THR A 564 2.02 -31.55 3.63
CA THR A 564 1.97 -31.31 5.08
C THR A 564 2.86 -30.13 5.45
N PHE A 565 2.32 -29.17 6.19
CA PHE A 565 3.01 -27.97 6.66
C PHE A 565 3.84 -28.24 7.91
N TYR A 566 5.09 -27.78 7.92
CA TYR A 566 5.94 -27.67 9.08
C TYR A 566 6.49 -26.25 9.19
N LEU A 567 6.93 -25.85 10.38
CA LEU A 567 7.56 -24.55 10.64
C LEU A 567 8.73 -24.24 9.68
N TRP A 568 9.48 -25.26 9.24
CA TRP A 568 10.68 -25.15 8.40
C TRP A 568 10.49 -25.59 6.92
N GLY A 569 9.26 -25.80 6.44
CA GLY A 569 8.97 -26.11 5.04
C GLY A 569 7.75 -27.00 4.81
N LEU A 570 7.54 -27.43 3.55
CA LEU A 570 6.45 -28.31 3.16
C LEU A 570 6.95 -29.72 2.80
N ARG A 571 6.15 -30.75 3.08
CA ARG A 571 6.44 -32.14 2.72
C ARG A 571 5.33 -32.74 1.86
N PHE A 572 5.69 -33.28 0.69
CA PHE A 572 4.80 -33.98 -0.24
C PHE A 572 5.22 -35.45 -0.30
N ALA A 573 4.46 -36.32 0.38
CA ALA A 573 4.80 -37.73 0.65
C ALA A 573 6.22 -37.95 1.21
N HIS A 574 7.21 -38.21 0.35
CA HIS A 574 8.62 -38.42 0.70
C HIS A 574 9.54 -37.26 0.30
N GLU A 575 9.06 -36.32 -0.51
CA GLU A 575 9.83 -35.16 -0.97
C GLU A 575 9.68 -33.97 -0.01
N TRP A 576 10.79 -33.28 0.24
CA TRP A 576 10.85 -32.06 1.04
C TRP A 576 11.00 -30.83 0.13
N VAL A 577 10.22 -29.77 0.40
CA VAL A 577 10.29 -28.50 -0.30
C VAL A 577 10.63 -27.40 0.72
N PRO A 578 11.88 -26.88 0.73
CA PRO A 578 12.38 -25.96 1.74
C PRO A 578 11.94 -24.52 1.46
N ILE A 579 10.64 -24.25 1.62
CA ILE A 579 10.02 -22.94 1.33
C ILE A 579 10.08 -22.06 2.58
N ALA A 580 10.78 -20.92 2.54
CA ALA A 580 10.93 -20.06 3.73
C ALA A 580 9.68 -19.24 4.09
N ASP A 581 8.68 -19.16 3.20
CA ASP A 581 7.35 -18.64 3.48
C ASP A 581 6.69 -19.26 4.73
N THR A 582 7.04 -20.51 5.08
CA THR A 582 6.53 -21.13 6.31
C THR A 582 6.92 -20.34 7.57
N TRP A 583 8.08 -19.68 7.56
CA TRP A 583 8.51 -18.78 8.63
C TRP A 583 7.76 -17.45 8.62
N MET A 584 7.29 -16.95 7.47
CA MET A 584 6.42 -15.78 7.40
C MET A 584 5.06 -16.07 8.03
N PHE A 585 4.44 -17.20 7.67
CA PHE A 585 3.20 -17.67 8.28
C PHE A 585 3.37 -17.96 9.78
N ALA A 586 4.50 -18.57 10.17
CA ALA A 586 4.78 -18.89 11.57
C ALA A 586 5.08 -17.65 12.43
N ALA A 587 5.78 -16.64 11.90
CA ALA A 587 5.99 -15.36 12.56
C ALA A 587 4.65 -14.70 12.88
N GLY A 588 3.73 -14.70 11.91
CA GLY A 588 2.33 -14.34 12.12
C GLY A 588 1.69 -15.16 13.25
N GLN A 589 1.58 -16.47 13.07
CA GLN A 589 0.92 -17.36 14.05
C GLN A 589 1.46 -17.21 15.48
N VAL A 590 2.78 -17.14 15.69
CA VAL A 590 3.40 -17.01 17.02
C VAL A 590 3.05 -15.67 17.68
N TRP A 591 3.23 -14.55 16.97
CA TRP A 591 3.09 -13.21 17.55
C TRP A 591 1.67 -12.66 17.52
N LEU A 592 0.83 -13.11 16.58
CA LEU A 592 -0.52 -12.61 16.35
C LEU A 592 -1.61 -13.51 16.94
N ASP A 593 -1.37 -14.82 17.09
CA ASP A 593 -2.25 -15.70 17.87
C ASP A 593 -1.72 -15.87 19.31
N VAL A 594 -0.55 -16.50 19.46
CA VAL A 594 -0.11 -17.04 20.76
C VAL A 594 0.28 -15.94 21.75
N ALA A 595 1.04 -14.93 21.31
CA ALA A 595 1.37 -13.78 22.15
C ALA A 595 0.12 -12.99 22.56
N VAL A 596 -0.83 -12.79 21.63
CA VAL A 596 -2.09 -12.07 21.89
C VAL A 596 -2.96 -12.84 22.88
N PHE A 597 -3.03 -14.18 22.78
CA PHE A 597 -3.65 -15.01 23.80
C PHE A 597 -3.03 -14.78 25.18
N PHE A 598 -1.70 -14.85 25.34
CA PHE A 598 -1.05 -14.62 26.63
C PHE A 598 -1.36 -13.24 27.21
N LEU A 599 -1.31 -12.19 26.38
CA LEU A 599 -1.60 -10.81 26.78
C LEU A 599 -3.03 -10.69 27.33
N ILE A 600 -4.03 -11.15 26.57
CA ILE A 600 -5.46 -11.14 26.96
C ILE A 600 -5.70 -12.01 28.20
N PHE A 601 -5.15 -13.22 28.23
CA PHE A 601 -5.41 -14.22 29.25
C PHE A 601 -4.82 -13.85 30.62
N CYS A 602 -3.55 -13.42 30.64
CA CYS A 602 -2.89 -12.99 31.88
C CYS A 602 -3.46 -11.66 32.39
N TRP A 603 -3.94 -10.78 31.48
CA TRP A 603 -4.67 -9.57 31.87
C TRP A 603 -6.00 -9.88 32.55
N ARG A 604 -6.78 -10.84 32.03
CA ARG A 604 -8.03 -11.29 32.69
C ARG A 604 -7.74 -11.79 34.12
N ALA A 605 -6.74 -12.64 34.28
CA ALA A 605 -6.39 -13.22 35.59
C ALA A 605 -5.90 -12.17 36.60
N ALA A 606 -5.31 -11.05 36.16
CA ALA A 606 -4.78 -10.00 37.02
C ALA A 606 -5.85 -9.34 37.90
N GLU A 607 -7.03 -9.09 37.35
CA GLU A 607 -8.06 -8.29 38.02
C GLU A 607 -8.75 -9.01 39.19
N ASP A 608 -8.90 -10.33 39.08
CA ASP A 608 -9.50 -11.18 40.12
C ASP A 608 -8.70 -11.15 41.43
N ALA A 609 -7.43 -10.73 41.41
CA ALA A 609 -6.65 -10.45 42.62
C ALA A 609 -6.99 -9.08 43.22
N CYS A 610 -7.04 -8.03 42.39
CA CYS A 610 -7.25 -6.65 42.82
C CYS A 610 -8.62 -6.43 43.49
N LEU A 611 -9.66 -7.13 43.01
CA LEU A 611 -11.00 -7.05 43.60
C LEU A 611 -11.09 -7.59 45.03
N GLY A 612 -10.12 -8.36 45.50
CA GLY A 612 -10.09 -8.89 46.88
C GLY A 612 -9.62 -7.92 47.96
N VAL A 613 -9.19 -6.70 47.60
CA VAL A 613 -8.44 -5.80 48.52
C VAL A 613 -8.93 -4.34 48.52
N GLY A 614 -9.87 -3.99 47.64
CA GLY A 614 -10.36 -2.61 47.52
C GLY A 614 -11.16 -2.16 48.74
N SER A 615 -10.87 -0.97 49.29
CA SER A 615 -11.76 -0.32 50.27
C SER A 615 -13.17 -0.14 49.68
N PRO A 616 -14.24 -0.03 50.49
CA PRO A 616 -15.63 0.02 49.97
C PRO A 616 -15.94 1.20 49.02
N LYS A 617 -15.02 2.14 48.82
CA LYS A 617 -15.12 3.20 47.79
C LYS A 617 -14.68 2.72 46.40
N GLN A 618 -13.73 1.77 46.30
CA GLN A 618 -13.23 1.23 45.03
C GLN A 618 -14.11 0.11 44.43
N ALA A 619 -14.94 -0.55 45.23
CA ALA A 619 -15.89 -1.61 44.83
C ALA A 619 -17.02 -1.18 43.85
N THR A 620 -16.85 -0.04 43.16
CA THR A 620 -17.84 0.59 42.27
C THR A 620 -17.43 0.62 40.80
N LYS A 621 -16.21 0.20 40.46
CA LYS A 621 -15.77 -0.02 39.06
C LYS A 621 -15.83 -1.51 38.74
N ARG A 622 -16.50 -1.87 37.64
CA ARG A 622 -16.41 -3.24 37.08
C ARG A 622 -14.97 -3.52 36.60
N PRO A 623 -14.44 -4.74 36.79
CA PRO A 623 -13.15 -5.11 36.21
C PRO A 623 -13.18 -4.96 34.69
N VAL A 624 -12.04 -4.66 34.07
CA VAL A 624 -11.85 -4.52 32.63
C VAL A 624 -12.40 -5.73 31.87
N HIS A 625 -12.27 -6.96 32.38
CA HIS A 625 -12.84 -8.15 31.72
C HIS A 625 -14.38 -8.20 31.71
N GLU A 626 -15.06 -7.39 32.52
CA GLU A 626 -16.51 -7.11 32.43
C GLU A 626 -16.84 -5.89 31.56
N GLN A 627 -15.87 -5.03 31.25
CA GLN A 627 -16.10 -3.83 30.45
C GLN A 627 -16.29 -4.21 28.97
N ALA A 628 -17.27 -3.56 28.33
CA ALA A 628 -17.72 -3.91 27.00
C ALA A 628 -16.63 -3.81 25.91
N TRP A 629 -15.65 -2.91 26.08
CA TRP A 629 -14.54 -2.75 25.13
C TRP A 629 -13.57 -3.92 25.17
N PHE A 630 -13.22 -4.46 26.34
CA PHE A 630 -12.33 -5.62 26.45
C PHE A 630 -13.02 -6.90 25.95
N ARG A 631 -14.31 -7.08 26.28
CA ARG A 631 -15.14 -8.14 25.66
C ARG A 631 -15.22 -7.96 24.15
N GLY A 632 -15.25 -6.72 23.66
CA GLY A 632 -15.11 -6.37 22.25
C GLY A 632 -13.78 -6.80 21.64
N ILE A 633 -12.64 -6.55 22.30
CA ILE A 633 -11.31 -7.01 21.87
C ILE A 633 -11.26 -8.54 21.77
N VAL A 634 -11.77 -9.25 22.78
CA VAL A 634 -11.86 -10.72 22.75
C VAL A 634 -12.70 -11.18 21.54
N VAL A 635 -13.85 -10.56 21.27
CA VAL A 635 -14.69 -10.88 20.10
C VAL A 635 -13.99 -10.52 18.78
N ILE A 636 -13.24 -9.43 18.70
CA ILE A 636 -12.47 -9.04 17.50
C ILE A 636 -11.36 -10.06 17.22
N TYR A 637 -10.61 -10.46 18.24
CA TYR A 637 -9.63 -11.54 18.16
C TYR A 637 -10.30 -12.82 17.64
N TRP A 638 -11.44 -13.22 18.22
CA TRP A 638 -12.20 -14.38 17.76
C TRP A 638 -12.67 -14.31 16.30
N LEU A 639 -13.25 -13.20 15.88
CA LEU A 639 -13.68 -13.00 14.49
C LEU A 639 -12.49 -13.07 13.51
N TRP A 640 -11.34 -12.54 13.91
CA TRP A 640 -10.11 -12.57 13.14
C TRP A 640 -9.50 -13.99 13.06
N ARG A 641 -9.36 -14.71 14.17
CA ARG A 641 -8.90 -16.11 14.16
C ARG A 641 -9.81 -17.02 13.31
N VAL A 642 -11.12 -16.81 13.37
CA VAL A 642 -12.08 -17.50 12.49
C VAL A 642 -11.90 -17.08 11.02
N SER A 643 -11.65 -15.80 10.73
CA SER A 643 -11.41 -15.33 9.35
C SER A 643 -10.14 -15.92 8.74
N GLU A 644 -9.08 -16.15 9.52
CA GLU A 644 -7.87 -16.83 9.05
C GLU A 644 -8.14 -18.31 8.73
N LEU A 645 -8.90 -19.02 9.57
CA LEU A 645 -9.27 -20.41 9.29
C LEU A 645 -10.16 -20.53 8.04
N VAL A 646 -11.06 -19.55 7.82
CA VAL A 646 -11.87 -19.46 6.59
C VAL A 646 -11.00 -19.13 5.37
N ALA A 647 -10.01 -18.22 5.50
CA ALA A 647 -9.07 -17.92 4.43
C ALA A 647 -8.20 -19.15 4.07
N LEU A 648 -7.65 -19.84 5.07
CA LEU A 648 -6.88 -21.07 4.89
C LEU A 648 -7.72 -22.17 4.22
N GLY A 649 -8.98 -22.31 4.63
CA GLY A 649 -9.96 -23.18 3.97
C GLY A 649 -10.39 -22.75 2.56
N SER A 650 -10.18 -21.49 2.19
CA SER A 650 -10.45 -20.96 0.85
C SER A 650 -9.25 -21.10 -0.09
N PHE A 651 -8.02 -21.08 0.44
CA PHE A 651 -6.81 -21.33 -0.36
C PHE A 651 -6.62 -22.82 -0.68
N TYR A 652 -6.91 -23.72 0.27
CA TYR A 652 -6.43 -25.13 0.21
C TYR A 652 -7.52 -26.20 0.28
N GLY A 653 -8.50 -26.14 -0.62
CA GLY A 653 -9.41 -27.27 -0.91
C GLY A 653 -10.51 -27.55 0.12
N GLY A 654 -10.65 -26.74 1.18
CA GLY A 654 -11.84 -26.74 2.04
C GLY A 654 -11.63 -27.09 3.51
N ILE A 655 -12.61 -26.67 4.32
CA ILE A 655 -12.55 -26.64 5.79
C ILE A 655 -12.42 -28.04 6.42
N LYS A 656 -12.97 -29.11 5.82
CA LYS A 656 -13.00 -30.46 6.44
C LYS A 656 -11.61 -30.98 6.79
N THR A 657 -10.68 -30.96 5.83
CA THR A 657 -9.29 -31.44 6.00
C THR A 657 -8.56 -30.64 7.08
N LEU A 658 -8.79 -29.33 7.08
CA LEU A 658 -8.20 -28.35 7.99
C LEU A 658 -8.82 -28.30 9.39
N LEU A 659 -9.94 -29.00 9.66
CA LEU A 659 -10.49 -29.16 11.02
C LEU A 659 -9.94 -30.41 11.73
N VAL A 660 -9.69 -31.50 10.99
CA VAL A 660 -9.29 -32.79 11.57
C VAL A 660 -7.78 -32.85 11.80
N TYR A 661 -6.99 -32.36 10.85
CA TYR A 661 -5.53 -32.46 10.87
C TYR A 661 -4.87 -31.08 10.97
N ASN A 662 -5.20 -30.31 12.01
CA ASN A 662 -4.65 -28.96 12.21
C ASN A 662 -4.43 -28.62 13.70
N LEU A 663 -3.15 -28.58 14.09
CA LEU A 663 -2.66 -28.22 15.42
C LEU A 663 -3.16 -26.84 15.87
N LEU A 664 -3.33 -25.90 14.93
CA LEU A 664 -3.81 -24.54 15.21
C LEU A 664 -5.32 -24.51 15.51
N VAL A 665 -6.11 -25.40 14.92
CA VAL A 665 -7.54 -25.53 15.24
C VAL A 665 -7.74 -26.09 16.65
N PHE A 666 -6.95 -27.08 17.06
CA PHE A 666 -6.96 -27.58 18.44
C PHE A 666 -6.56 -26.49 19.44
N TRP A 667 -5.57 -25.66 19.10
CA TRP A 667 -5.20 -24.48 19.90
C TRP A 667 -6.35 -23.47 20.01
N LEU A 668 -7.02 -23.12 18.91
CA LEU A 668 -8.18 -22.24 18.95
C LEU A 668 -9.29 -22.81 19.82
N ILE A 669 -9.66 -24.09 19.67
CA ILE A 669 -10.68 -24.75 20.49
C ILE A 669 -10.30 -24.67 21.99
N PHE A 670 -9.03 -24.92 22.33
CA PHE A 670 -8.51 -24.77 23.69
C PHE A 670 -8.62 -23.33 24.21
N VAL A 671 -8.20 -22.32 23.43
CA VAL A 671 -8.32 -20.90 23.78
C VAL A 671 -9.79 -20.50 23.98
N GLY A 672 -10.69 -21.03 23.16
CA GLY A 672 -12.13 -20.80 23.25
C GLY A 672 -12.72 -21.38 24.52
N TYR A 673 -12.38 -22.63 24.82
CA TYR A 673 -12.74 -23.27 26.08
C TYR A 673 -12.21 -22.49 27.29
N MET A 674 -10.95 -22.06 27.27
CA MET A 674 -10.33 -21.34 28.39
C MET A 674 -10.92 -19.93 28.61
N LEU A 675 -11.30 -19.19 27.56
CA LEU A 675 -11.90 -17.87 27.69
C LEU A 675 -13.40 -17.92 28.05
N CYS A 676 -14.11 -18.97 27.65
CA CYS A 676 -15.55 -19.12 27.85
C CYS A 676 -15.92 -19.94 29.11
N TRP A 677 -15.16 -21.01 29.42
CA TRP A 677 -15.40 -21.96 30.51
C TRP A 677 -14.18 -22.21 31.42
N GLY A 678 -13.06 -21.48 31.25
CA GLY A 678 -11.98 -21.46 32.24
C GLY A 678 -12.40 -20.81 33.57
N LYS A 679 -11.51 -20.80 34.58
CA LYS A 679 -11.77 -20.07 35.84
C LYS A 679 -12.07 -18.60 35.53
N GLY A 680 -13.27 -18.14 35.88
CA GLY A 680 -13.74 -16.79 35.55
C GLY A 680 -14.08 -16.58 34.06
N GLY A 681 -14.37 -17.63 33.29
CA GLY A 681 -14.76 -17.56 31.87
C GLY A 681 -16.12 -16.90 31.64
N ILE A 682 -16.42 -16.52 30.38
CA ILE A 682 -17.62 -15.76 30.00
C ILE A 682 -18.95 -16.40 30.45
N PHE A 683 -19.06 -17.73 30.44
CA PHE A 683 -20.30 -18.45 30.77
C PHE A 683 -20.32 -19.07 32.17
N LEU A 684 -19.19 -19.05 32.90
CA LEU A 684 -19.18 -19.44 34.30
C LEU A 684 -19.64 -18.27 35.16
N ALA A 685 -20.86 -18.36 35.69
CA ALA A 685 -21.30 -17.50 36.77
C ALA A 685 -20.28 -17.52 37.92
N PRO A 686 -20.01 -16.39 38.59
CA PRO A 686 -19.04 -16.34 39.68
C PRO A 686 -19.50 -17.27 40.80
N ARG A 687 -18.80 -18.41 40.95
CA ARG A 687 -19.04 -19.33 42.07
C ARG A 687 -18.77 -18.57 43.36
N GLN A 688 -19.83 -18.29 44.12
CA GLN A 688 -19.75 -17.87 45.52
C GLN A 688 -19.28 -19.06 46.38
N LEU A 689 -18.04 -19.48 46.16
CA LEU A 689 -17.32 -20.28 47.14
C LEU A 689 -17.01 -19.36 48.33
N PRO A 690 -17.28 -19.77 49.58
CA PRO A 690 -16.84 -19.02 50.74
C PRO A 690 -15.30 -19.01 50.77
N VAL A 691 -14.71 -17.89 50.36
CA VAL A 691 -13.25 -17.71 50.38
C VAL A 691 -12.83 -17.48 51.82
N MET A 692 -12.59 -18.58 52.54
CA MET A 692 -11.86 -18.56 53.80
C MET A 692 -10.47 -17.97 53.52
N CYS A 693 -10.12 -16.85 54.15
CA CYS A 693 -8.88 -16.16 53.84
C CYS A 693 -7.66 -17.01 54.29
N PRO A 694 -6.76 -17.44 53.38
CA PRO A 694 -5.62 -18.31 53.74
C PRO A 694 -4.59 -17.67 54.68
N ILE A 695 -4.73 -16.38 54.97
CA ILE A 695 -3.81 -15.58 55.80
C ILE A 695 -4.35 -15.38 57.23
N CYS A 696 -5.67 -15.44 57.43
CA CYS A 696 -6.28 -15.10 58.74
C CYS A 696 -7.40 -16.04 59.23
N GLY A 697 -7.81 -17.05 58.44
CA GLY A 697 -8.70 -18.13 58.91
C GLY A 697 -10.11 -17.72 59.34
N ARG A 698 -10.58 -16.51 58.98
CA ARG A 698 -11.94 -16.06 59.27
C ARG A 698 -12.86 -16.25 58.07
N GLU A 699 -14.11 -16.63 58.35
CA GLU A 699 -15.20 -16.61 57.38
C GLU A 699 -15.71 -15.18 57.15
N ASN A 700 -16.28 -14.94 55.97
CA ASN A 700 -16.70 -13.62 55.53
C ASN A 700 -18.23 -13.48 55.65
N THR A 701 -18.70 -13.10 56.84
CA THR A 701 -20.11 -13.22 57.28
C THR A 701 -21.12 -12.25 56.62
N ASN A 702 -20.69 -11.38 55.70
CA ASN A 702 -21.50 -10.29 55.14
C ASN A 702 -22.38 -10.66 53.92
N MET A 703 -22.78 -11.94 53.75
CA MET A 703 -23.72 -12.36 52.67
C MET A 703 -24.87 -13.29 53.11
N LEU A 704 -25.29 -13.22 54.37
CA LEU A 704 -26.49 -13.91 54.88
C LEU A 704 -27.77 -13.05 54.74
N LEU A 705 -28.19 -12.73 53.50
CA LEU A 705 -29.49 -12.06 53.28
C LEU A 705 -30.09 -12.21 51.85
N LYS A 706 -30.17 -13.45 51.34
CA LYS A 706 -31.10 -13.85 50.25
C LYS A 706 -31.21 -15.37 50.04
N ALA A 707 -31.68 -16.10 51.06
CA ALA A 707 -32.21 -17.45 50.85
C ALA A 707 -33.63 -17.36 50.28
N GLY A 708 -33.96 -18.13 49.23
CA GLY A 708 -35.24 -17.96 48.53
C GLY A 708 -35.49 -18.90 47.34
N GLY A 709 -35.52 -20.21 47.60
CA GLY A 709 -36.25 -21.22 46.79
C GLY A 709 -35.83 -21.44 45.32
N GLY A 710 -35.13 -22.55 45.05
CA GLY A 710 -34.93 -23.11 43.70
C GLY A 710 -34.12 -24.41 43.75
N PRO A 711 -34.41 -25.42 42.91
CA PRO A 711 -33.76 -26.74 42.97
C PRO A 711 -32.30 -26.71 42.50
N SER A 712 -31.53 -27.73 42.91
CA SER A 712 -30.08 -27.82 42.70
C SER A 712 -29.68 -28.28 41.29
N ALA A 713 -28.71 -27.59 40.69
CA ALA A 713 -28.20 -27.83 39.33
C ALA A 713 -27.43 -29.17 39.12
N SER A 714 -27.51 -30.12 40.04
CA SER A 714 -26.94 -31.46 39.91
C SER A 714 -27.75 -32.36 38.98
N GLU A 715 -29.09 -32.27 39.01
CA GLU A 715 -29.98 -33.14 38.23
C GLU A 715 -29.95 -32.81 36.73
N THR A 716 -29.85 -31.52 36.38
CA THR A 716 -29.81 -31.04 34.99
C THR A 716 -28.54 -31.48 34.26
N ALA A 717 -27.43 -31.62 34.98
CA ALA A 717 -26.15 -32.05 34.40
C ALA A 717 -26.14 -33.54 34.05
N VAL A 718 -26.82 -34.38 34.85
CA VAL A 718 -26.96 -35.81 34.55
C VAL A 718 -27.85 -36.00 33.32
N ALA A 719 -29.03 -35.37 33.30
CA ALA A 719 -29.97 -35.48 32.18
C ALA A 719 -29.35 -35.06 30.82
N ALA A 720 -28.53 -34.00 30.81
CA ALA A 720 -27.85 -33.54 29.60
C ALA A 720 -26.71 -34.47 29.12
N VAL A 721 -26.12 -35.28 30.01
CA VAL A 721 -25.10 -36.28 29.66
C VAL A 721 -25.76 -37.57 29.17
N THR A 722 -26.85 -38.03 29.81
CA THR A 722 -27.62 -39.19 29.33
C THR A 722 -28.14 -38.96 27.91
N ALA A 723 -28.79 -37.81 27.67
CA ALA A 723 -29.32 -37.44 26.35
C ALA A 723 -28.24 -37.22 25.25
N ALA A 724 -26.97 -37.14 25.63
CA ALA A 724 -25.84 -37.07 24.69
C ALA A 724 -25.19 -38.44 24.42
N ILE A 725 -25.49 -39.46 25.23
CA ILE A 725 -24.99 -40.84 25.10
C ILE A 725 -26.03 -41.71 24.36
N GLU A 726 -27.32 -41.47 24.56
CA GLU A 726 -28.44 -42.13 23.84
C GLU A 726 -28.57 -41.73 22.34
N PHE A 727 -27.56 -41.05 21.76
CA PHE A 727 -27.56 -40.62 20.35
C PHE A 727 -26.39 -41.21 19.54
N SER A 728 -25.94 -42.43 19.90
CA SER A 728 -24.92 -43.18 19.15
C SER A 728 -25.21 -44.68 19.00
N GLU A 729 -26.39 -45.12 19.45
CA GLU A 729 -27.05 -46.39 19.12
C GLU A 729 -28.49 -45.99 18.72
N GLU A 730 -29.17 -46.56 17.71
CA GLU A 730 -28.86 -47.69 16.83
C GLU A 730 -28.99 -47.30 15.34
N SER A 731 -28.48 -48.15 14.44
CA SER A 731 -28.66 -48.00 12.98
C SER A 731 -29.27 -49.26 12.33
N SER A 732 -30.60 -49.32 12.23
CA SER A 732 -31.30 -50.39 11.48
C SER A 732 -32.79 -50.09 11.21
N GLY A 733 -33.37 -50.69 10.15
CA GLY A 733 -34.81 -51.08 10.20
C GLY A 733 -35.85 -50.33 9.34
N SER A 734 -35.73 -50.40 8.02
CA SER A 734 -36.82 -50.72 7.06
C SER A 734 -38.32 -50.33 7.31
N THR A 735 -38.86 -49.56 6.35
CA THR A 735 -40.14 -49.76 5.60
C THR A 735 -41.56 -49.48 6.16
N SER A 736 -42.40 -49.05 5.21
CA SER A 736 -43.86 -49.30 5.02
C SER A 736 -44.97 -48.57 5.84
N SER A 737 -45.48 -47.50 5.20
CA SER A 737 -46.87 -47.34 4.71
C SER A 737 -48.10 -47.09 5.62
N THR A 738 -48.68 -45.89 5.40
CA THR A 738 -50.12 -45.56 5.21
C THR A 738 -51.10 -45.42 6.40
N PRO A 739 -52.21 -44.62 6.25
CA PRO A 739 -52.92 -44.00 7.37
C PRO A 739 -54.45 -44.24 7.40
N PHE A 740 -55.19 -43.58 8.31
CA PHE A 740 -56.49 -42.88 8.14
C PHE A 740 -56.79 -42.16 9.50
N ASN A 741 -57.01 -40.85 9.64
CA ASN A 741 -58.03 -39.92 9.10
C ASN A 741 -59.39 -39.98 9.85
N GLY A 742 -59.81 -38.86 10.48
CA GLY A 742 -61.07 -38.77 11.23
C GLY A 742 -61.24 -37.49 12.08
N SER A 743 -62.06 -36.55 11.62
CA SER A 743 -62.54 -35.32 12.31
C SER A 743 -63.95 -35.00 11.74
N PRO A 744 -64.71 -33.94 12.12
CA PRO A 744 -64.53 -32.92 13.18
C PRO A 744 -65.83 -32.58 13.99
N ARG A 745 -65.75 -31.65 14.98
CA ARG A 745 -66.72 -30.51 15.11
C ARG A 745 -66.40 -29.47 16.21
N THR A 746 -66.11 -28.23 15.77
CA THR A 746 -66.64 -26.89 16.19
C THR A 746 -67.10 -26.63 17.66
N LYS A 747 -66.92 -25.44 18.29
CA LYS A 747 -66.97 -24.05 17.76
C LYS A 747 -66.12 -23.00 18.54
N ASN A 748 -65.58 -22.03 17.79
CA ASN A 748 -65.46 -20.58 18.06
C ASN A 748 -64.52 -19.93 19.13
N ARG A 749 -63.60 -19.13 18.55
CA ARG A 749 -63.28 -17.70 18.82
C ARG A 749 -62.19 -17.29 19.84
N LYS A 750 -61.01 -17.00 19.26
CA LYS A 750 -60.21 -15.74 19.31
C LYS A 750 -59.73 -15.24 20.71
N ARG A 751 -58.53 -14.66 20.84
CA ARG A 751 -57.68 -13.93 19.87
C ARG A 751 -56.18 -14.19 20.16
N ALA A 752 -55.29 -13.90 19.22
CA ALA A 752 -53.89 -14.33 19.28
C ALA A 752 -52.88 -13.17 19.19
N PHE A 753 -51.62 -13.45 19.56
CA PHE A 753 -50.43 -12.91 18.91
C PHE A 753 -49.38 -14.03 18.81
N LYS A 754 -48.51 -14.01 17.78
CA LYS A 754 -47.66 -15.17 17.40
C LYS A 754 -46.20 -14.77 17.15
N MET A 755 -45.30 -15.72 17.43
CA MET A 755 -43.85 -15.67 17.23
C MET A 755 -43.41 -16.91 16.44
N THR A 756 -42.48 -16.75 15.48
CA THR A 756 -41.83 -17.80 14.66
C THR A 756 -40.62 -17.19 13.93
N GLY A 757 -39.61 -17.94 13.47
CA GLY A 757 -39.39 -19.40 13.54
C GLY A 757 -38.39 -19.88 12.46
N PHE A 758 -37.57 -20.88 12.77
CA PHE A 758 -36.45 -21.41 11.98
C PHE A 758 -36.80 -22.13 10.65
N ILE A 759 -35.92 -22.00 9.65
CA ILE A 759 -35.17 -23.05 8.86
C ILE A 759 -35.79 -24.47 8.70
N ALA A 760 -35.68 -25.21 7.56
CA ALA A 760 -35.37 -24.93 6.12
C ALA A 760 -35.48 -26.24 5.27
N LEU A 761 -35.28 -26.14 3.94
CA LEU A 761 -34.93 -27.18 2.93
C LEU A 761 -35.90 -28.34 2.63
N THR A 762 -36.21 -28.58 1.33
CA THR A 762 -36.01 -29.84 0.55
C THR A 762 -36.56 -29.68 -0.89
N ASN A 763 -36.59 -30.73 -1.72
CA ASN A 763 -36.60 -30.64 -3.20
C ASN A 763 -37.63 -31.58 -3.90
N SER A 764 -37.82 -31.38 -5.23
CA SER A 764 -38.31 -32.32 -6.27
C SER A 764 -39.80 -32.79 -6.38
N SER A 765 -40.45 -32.36 -7.48
CA SER A 765 -41.03 -33.19 -8.59
C SER A 765 -42.49 -33.73 -8.62
N MET A 766 -43.24 -33.21 -9.63
CA MET A 766 -44.15 -33.85 -10.63
C MET A 766 -45.38 -34.72 -10.28
N SER A 767 -46.58 -34.21 -10.67
CA SER A 767 -47.58 -34.84 -11.60
C SER A 767 -48.82 -33.91 -11.74
N GLN A 768 -49.12 -33.24 -12.86
CA GLN A 768 -49.75 -33.66 -14.14
C GLN A 768 -51.30 -33.72 -14.20
N VAL A 769 -51.88 -32.97 -15.17
CA VAL A 769 -53.08 -33.30 -16.03
C VAL A 769 -54.47 -33.20 -15.35
N SER A 770 -55.58 -32.69 -15.95
CA SER A 770 -55.97 -32.26 -17.34
C SER A 770 -57.07 -31.16 -17.36
N ALA A 771 -57.29 -30.53 -18.55
CA ALA A 771 -58.48 -29.90 -19.21
C ALA A 771 -59.77 -29.51 -18.39
N SER A 772 -60.61 -28.54 -18.78
CA SER A 772 -61.14 -28.08 -20.10
C SER A 772 -61.84 -26.67 -19.96
N THR A 773 -62.55 -26.01 -20.91
CA THR A 773 -62.47 -25.72 -22.38
C THR A 773 -63.57 -24.64 -22.72
N HIS A 774 -63.63 -24.11 -23.95
CA HIS A 774 -64.69 -23.22 -24.58
C HIS A 774 -64.60 -21.68 -24.40
N THR A 775 -65.04 -20.81 -25.34
CA THR A 775 -64.76 -20.62 -26.81
C THR A 775 -65.69 -19.55 -27.43
N SER A 776 -65.18 -18.61 -28.26
CA SER A 776 -65.96 -17.97 -29.37
C SER A 776 -65.14 -17.00 -30.26
N HIS A 777 -65.10 -17.22 -31.59
CA HIS A 777 -65.17 -16.29 -32.77
C HIS A 777 -64.36 -14.95 -32.81
N SER A 778 -63.90 -14.40 -33.97
CA SER A 778 -63.93 -14.79 -35.41
C SER A 778 -62.91 -13.97 -36.26
N GLU A 779 -62.63 -14.41 -37.51
CA GLU A 779 -61.73 -13.83 -38.55
C GLU A 779 -62.53 -12.98 -39.61
N PRO A 780 -62.10 -12.76 -40.90
CA PRO A 780 -60.77 -12.53 -41.55
C PRO A 780 -60.60 -11.06 -42.11
N ILE A 781 -60.10 -10.57 -43.29
CA ILE A 781 -59.68 -11.01 -44.67
C ILE A 781 -58.70 -9.97 -45.32
N GLU A 782 -57.72 -10.39 -46.17
CA GLU A 782 -56.93 -9.66 -47.24
C GLU A 782 -56.15 -8.33 -46.95
N GLY A 783 -55.23 -7.81 -47.79
CA GLY A 783 -54.51 -8.39 -48.95
C GLY A 783 -53.94 -7.39 -50.01
N SER A 784 -52.67 -7.57 -50.43
CA SER A 784 -51.98 -7.08 -51.67
C SER A 784 -51.46 -5.62 -51.83
N ASN A 785 -50.38 -5.49 -52.64
CA ASN A 785 -49.89 -4.34 -53.46
C ASN A 785 -49.34 -3.04 -52.78
N GLU A 786 -48.49 -2.19 -53.40
CA GLU A 786 -47.26 -2.41 -54.22
C GLU A 786 -46.45 -1.09 -54.44
N VAL A 787 -45.17 -1.18 -54.84
CA VAL A 787 -44.37 -0.21 -55.68
C VAL A 787 -44.13 1.28 -55.26
N SER A 788 -42.99 1.51 -54.59
CA SER A 788 -41.89 2.50 -54.91
C SER A 788 -42.03 4.05 -54.84
N ARG A 789 -40.87 4.69 -54.49
CA ARG A 789 -40.39 6.08 -54.78
C ARG A 789 -41.15 7.28 -54.14
N ALA A 790 -40.51 8.39 -53.76
CA ALA A 790 -39.08 8.75 -53.62
C ALA A 790 -38.88 9.97 -52.68
N GLU A 791 -37.63 10.17 -52.22
CA GLU A 791 -36.98 11.40 -51.70
C GLU A 791 -37.64 12.27 -50.59
N GLY A 792 -36.86 12.51 -49.52
CA GLY A 792 -37.12 13.52 -48.50
C GLY A 792 -35.97 13.59 -47.48
N ASN A 793 -35.38 14.79 -47.26
CA ASN A 793 -34.24 14.97 -46.35
C ASN A 793 -34.61 14.73 -44.87
N PRO A 794 -33.77 14.03 -44.08
CA PRO A 794 -33.88 14.05 -42.62
C PRO A 794 -33.36 15.38 -42.03
N PRO A 795 -33.97 15.90 -40.94
CA PRO A 795 -33.57 17.18 -40.33
C PRO A 795 -32.38 17.05 -39.36
N GLN A 796 -31.70 18.17 -39.12
CA GLN A 796 -30.64 18.30 -38.10
C GLN A 796 -31.24 18.42 -36.68
N SER A 797 -30.77 17.61 -35.71
CA SER A 797 -30.97 17.88 -34.26
C SER A 797 -30.16 17.01 -33.27
N LEU A 798 -28.95 16.53 -33.61
CA LEU A 798 -28.06 15.82 -32.67
C LEU A 798 -26.62 16.35 -32.76
N ALA A 799 -26.34 17.47 -32.07
CA ALA A 799 -25.03 18.12 -32.07
C ALA A 799 -24.74 18.96 -30.79
N LEU A 800 -25.32 18.58 -29.64
CA LEU A 800 -25.24 19.36 -28.39
C LEU A 800 -24.73 18.58 -27.15
N ASP A 801 -24.64 17.25 -27.19
CA ASP A 801 -24.17 16.46 -26.04
C ASP A 801 -22.65 16.16 -26.04
N GLU A 802 -21.96 16.22 -27.19
CA GLU A 802 -20.51 15.91 -27.26
C GLU A 802 -19.61 16.96 -26.60
N GLN A 803 -20.05 18.21 -26.46
CA GLN A 803 -19.24 19.26 -25.81
C GLN A 803 -19.33 19.21 -24.27
N ALA A 804 -20.39 18.63 -23.69
CA ALA A 804 -20.58 18.58 -22.25
C ALA A 804 -19.67 17.57 -21.52
N VAL A 805 -19.18 16.55 -22.23
CA VAL A 805 -18.40 15.43 -21.64
C VAL A 805 -16.91 15.76 -21.52
N ALA A 806 -16.40 16.77 -22.24
CA ALA A 806 -14.98 17.12 -22.23
C ALA A 806 -14.54 17.95 -21.00
N ASP A 807 -15.46 18.71 -20.37
CA ASP A 807 -15.11 19.82 -19.47
C ASP A 807 -14.98 19.42 -17.97
N GLU A 808 -15.21 18.14 -17.63
CA GLU A 808 -14.98 17.62 -16.26
C GLU A 808 -13.55 17.12 -16.01
N GLN A 809 -12.76 16.85 -17.06
CA GLN A 809 -11.47 16.14 -16.92
C GLN A 809 -10.36 16.96 -16.21
N ASP A 810 -10.40 18.30 -16.30
CA ASP A 810 -9.33 19.21 -15.85
C ASP A 810 -9.79 20.34 -14.90
N GLN A 811 -10.80 20.08 -14.09
CA GLN A 811 -11.19 21.00 -13.01
C GLN A 811 -10.12 21.03 -11.89
N LEU A 812 -9.51 22.19 -11.70
CA LEU A 812 -8.61 22.50 -10.59
C LEU A 812 -9.42 23.05 -9.40
N THR A 813 -9.09 22.62 -8.18
CA THR A 813 -9.58 23.25 -6.94
C THR A 813 -8.40 23.80 -6.13
N LEU A 814 -8.36 25.12 -5.94
CA LEU A 814 -7.39 25.80 -5.07
C LEU A 814 -8.07 26.39 -3.83
N ARG A 815 -7.43 26.23 -2.68
CA ARG A 815 -7.90 26.71 -1.38
C ARG A 815 -6.94 27.76 -0.82
N ALA A 816 -7.46 28.75 -0.11
CA ALA A 816 -6.68 29.84 0.48
C ALA A 816 -7.17 30.22 1.88
N LEU A 817 -6.23 30.61 2.73
CA LEU A 817 -6.46 31.03 4.11
C LEU A 817 -6.68 32.55 4.16
N VAL A 818 -7.88 32.96 4.52
CA VAL A 818 -8.30 34.38 4.58
C VAL A 818 -8.84 34.69 5.97
N SER A 819 -8.52 35.84 6.54
CA SER A 819 -9.10 36.25 7.81
C SER A 819 -10.60 36.52 7.68
N THR A 820 -11.32 36.52 8.80
CA THR A 820 -12.75 36.86 8.87
C THR A 820 -13.05 38.27 8.32
N LYS A 821 -12.08 39.19 8.32
CA LYS A 821 -12.20 40.51 7.67
C LYS A 821 -12.05 40.41 6.15
N GLU A 822 -10.98 39.80 5.65
CA GLU A 822 -10.71 39.60 4.21
C GLU A 822 -11.86 38.83 3.55
N ALA A 823 -12.33 37.77 4.21
CA ALA A 823 -13.50 37.02 3.80
C ALA A 823 -14.81 37.84 3.79
N GLY A 824 -14.92 38.90 4.59
CA GLY A 824 -16.06 39.83 4.53
C GLY A 824 -16.04 40.70 3.28
N VAL A 825 -14.85 41.18 2.90
CA VAL A 825 -14.60 41.94 1.67
C VAL A 825 -14.82 41.08 0.42
N ILE A 826 -14.33 39.83 0.42
CA ILE A 826 -14.49 38.89 -0.70
C ILE A 826 -15.96 38.50 -0.92
N ILE A 827 -16.76 38.40 0.14
CA ILE A 827 -18.21 38.12 0.03
C ILE A 827 -18.99 39.37 -0.39
N GLY A 828 -18.64 40.53 0.16
CA GLY A 828 -19.35 41.79 -0.09
C GLY A 828 -20.72 41.88 0.59
N LYS A 829 -21.34 43.06 0.54
CA LYS A 829 -22.69 43.27 1.09
C LYS A 829 -23.70 42.44 0.28
N GLY A 830 -24.53 41.67 0.98
CA GLY A 830 -25.52 40.78 0.35
C GLY A 830 -24.93 39.60 -0.44
N GLY A 831 -23.62 39.34 -0.35
CA GLY A 831 -22.95 38.34 -1.19
C GLY A 831 -22.56 38.84 -2.59
N LYS A 832 -22.72 40.15 -2.88
CA LYS A 832 -22.52 40.69 -4.22
C LYS A 832 -21.12 40.39 -4.79
N ASN A 833 -20.06 40.68 -4.05
CA ASN A 833 -18.68 40.56 -4.56
C ASN A 833 -18.31 39.11 -4.90
N VAL A 834 -18.85 38.12 -4.19
CA VAL A 834 -18.65 36.70 -4.52
C VAL A 834 -19.60 36.20 -5.62
N GLY A 835 -20.73 36.88 -5.86
CA GLY A 835 -21.54 36.73 -7.08
C GLY A 835 -20.79 37.26 -8.30
N ASP A 836 -20.46 38.55 -8.29
CA ASP A 836 -19.68 39.25 -9.34
C ASP A 836 -18.40 38.45 -9.70
N LEU A 837 -17.71 37.84 -8.73
CA LEU A 837 -16.56 36.94 -8.92
C LEU A 837 -16.90 35.67 -9.72
N ARG A 838 -17.99 34.96 -9.35
CA ARG A 838 -18.43 33.73 -10.04
C ARG A 838 -18.83 34.05 -11.47
N ASP A 839 -19.66 35.08 -11.64
CA ASP A 839 -20.27 35.45 -12.91
C ASP A 839 -19.22 35.97 -13.92
N SER A 840 -18.21 36.71 -13.45
CA SER A 840 -17.13 37.26 -14.31
C SER A 840 -15.99 36.29 -14.62
N THR A 841 -15.85 35.17 -13.91
CA THR A 841 -14.73 34.22 -14.10
C THR A 841 -15.14 32.78 -14.36
N GLY A 842 -16.43 32.43 -14.24
CA GLY A 842 -16.94 31.08 -14.50
C GLY A 842 -16.54 30.04 -13.46
N VAL A 843 -16.13 30.45 -12.25
CA VAL A 843 -15.66 29.55 -11.19
C VAL A 843 -16.69 29.29 -10.11
N LYS A 844 -16.63 28.11 -9.51
CA LYS A 844 -17.34 27.76 -8.27
C LYS A 844 -16.52 28.25 -7.07
N ALA A 845 -16.66 29.53 -6.72
CA ALA A 845 -16.02 30.14 -5.54
C ALA A 845 -16.93 30.13 -4.30
N GLY A 846 -16.36 29.93 -3.10
CA GLY A 846 -17.08 30.01 -1.83
C GLY A 846 -16.16 30.08 -0.60
N VAL A 847 -16.66 30.61 0.52
CA VAL A 847 -15.86 30.82 1.75
C VAL A 847 -16.50 30.14 2.95
N SER A 848 -15.70 29.45 3.76
CA SER A 848 -16.13 28.68 4.93
C SER A 848 -16.98 29.50 5.90
N LYS A 849 -17.93 28.86 6.58
CA LYS A 849 -18.81 29.49 7.59
C LYS A 849 -17.95 30.07 8.74
N VAL A 850 -18.39 31.17 9.35
CA VAL A 850 -17.65 31.84 10.43
C VAL A 850 -17.70 30.99 11.70
N VAL A 851 -16.54 30.71 12.30
CA VAL A 851 -16.43 29.94 13.55
C VAL A 851 -16.14 30.90 14.71
N PRO A 852 -17.04 31.04 15.72
CA PRO A 852 -16.87 32.03 16.78
C PRO A 852 -15.59 31.83 17.58
N GLY A 853 -14.70 32.84 17.59
CA GLY A 853 -13.40 32.78 18.26
C GLY A 853 -12.27 32.14 17.45
N VAL A 854 -12.44 31.94 16.14
CA VAL A 854 -11.35 31.67 15.21
C VAL A 854 -11.34 32.79 14.16
N HIS A 855 -10.16 33.38 13.92
CA HIS A 855 -10.03 34.55 13.03
C HIS A 855 -9.73 34.20 11.58
N ASP A 856 -9.31 32.95 11.28
CA ASP A 856 -9.14 32.45 9.91
C ASP A 856 -10.41 31.76 9.39
N ARG A 857 -10.60 31.86 8.08
CA ARG A 857 -11.60 31.18 7.23
C ARG A 857 -10.89 30.63 6.00
N VAL A 858 -11.52 29.68 5.31
CA VAL A 858 -10.97 29.12 4.07
C VAL A 858 -11.84 29.52 2.89
N LEU A 859 -11.22 30.16 1.91
CA LEU A 859 -11.74 30.33 0.55
C LEU A 859 -11.43 29.06 -0.25
N THR A 860 -12.41 28.56 -1.02
CA THR A 860 -12.25 27.51 -2.02
C THR A 860 -12.67 28.08 -3.38
N VAL A 861 -11.89 27.81 -4.42
CA VAL A 861 -12.19 28.18 -5.81
C VAL A 861 -11.96 26.96 -6.70
N THR A 862 -12.99 26.56 -7.45
CA THR A 862 -12.95 25.41 -8.38
C THR A 862 -13.34 25.84 -9.80
N GLY A 863 -12.59 25.38 -10.80
CA GLY A 863 -12.83 25.63 -12.23
C GLY A 863 -11.64 25.19 -13.10
N SER A 864 -11.63 25.53 -14.38
CA SER A 864 -10.45 25.34 -15.24
C SER A 864 -9.26 26.22 -14.79
N LEU A 865 -8.03 25.84 -15.15
CA LEU A 865 -6.80 26.48 -14.69
C LEU A 865 -6.80 28.01 -14.85
N ASP A 866 -7.10 28.50 -16.05
CA ASP A 866 -7.12 29.95 -16.33
C ASP A 866 -8.27 30.68 -15.64
N ASN A 867 -9.41 30.03 -15.44
CA ASN A 867 -10.55 30.63 -14.74
C ASN A 867 -10.26 30.74 -13.24
N VAL A 868 -9.62 29.73 -12.64
CA VAL A 868 -9.09 29.81 -11.26
C VAL A 868 -8.03 30.91 -11.12
N ALA A 869 -7.14 31.07 -12.11
CA ALA A 869 -6.15 32.16 -12.09
C ALA A 869 -6.81 33.55 -12.13
N LYS A 870 -7.75 33.79 -13.07
CA LYS A 870 -8.55 35.03 -13.16
C LYS A 870 -9.30 35.31 -11.85
N ALA A 871 -9.86 34.28 -11.22
CA ALA A 871 -10.57 34.42 -9.95
C ALA A 871 -9.66 34.93 -8.82
N TYR A 872 -8.46 34.37 -8.66
CA TYR A 872 -7.51 34.87 -7.66
C TYR A 872 -6.99 36.29 -7.97
N ALA A 873 -6.93 36.70 -9.24
CA ALA A 873 -6.66 38.09 -9.63
C ALA A 873 -7.79 39.04 -9.18
N PHE A 874 -9.06 38.70 -9.47
CA PHE A 874 -10.23 39.45 -9.02
C PHE A 874 -10.28 39.57 -7.49
N ILE A 875 -10.03 38.47 -6.77
CA ILE A 875 -9.95 38.45 -5.30
C ILE A 875 -8.85 39.39 -4.79
N THR A 876 -7.66 39.35 -5.40
CA THR A 876 -6.52 40.21 -5.02
C THR A 876 -6.86 41.69 -5.22
N ARG A 877 -7.48 42.04 -6.35
CA ARG A 877 -7.97 43.40 -6.64
C ARG A 877 -9.02 43.86 -5.63
N THR A 878 -10.02 43.01 -5.35
CA THR A 878 -11.08 43.30 -4.36
C THR A 878 -10.53 43.59 -2.96
N LEU A 879 -9.43 42.92 -2.57
CA LEU A 879 -8.73 43.16 -1.30
C LEU A 879 -7.85 44.44 -1.30
N ILE A 880 -7.29 44.83 -2.46
CA ILE A 880 -6.57 46.12 -2.62
C ILE A 880 -7.55 47.29 -2.54
N ASP A 881 -8.70 47.19 -3.23
CA ASP A 881 -9.72 48.23 -3.31
C ASP A 881 -10.47 48.44 -1.96
N ASN A 882 -10.28 47.54 -0.99
CA ASN A 882 -10.92 47.57 0.34
C ASN A 882 -9.91 47.22 1.45
N PRO A 883 -8.90 48.06 1.74
CA PRO A 883 -7.79 47.73 2.63
C PRO A 883 -8.21 47.60 4.10
N LEU A 884 -7.72 46.57 4.80
CA LEU A 884 -8.22 46.13 6.11
C LEU A 884 -7.34 46.51 7.31
N GLY A 885 -6.73 47.69 7.27
CA GLY A 885 -5.99 48.30 8.38
C GLY A 885 -6.68 49.56 8.91
N PRO A 886 -6.47 49.96 10.19
CA PRO A 886 -6.84 51.28 10.65
C PRO A 886 -5.95 52.34 9.96
N ALA A 887 -6.51 53.50 9.67
CA ALA A 887 -5.69 54.67 9.35
C ALA A 887 -4.80 55.02 10.55
N THR A 888 -3.54 55.37 10.30
CA THR A 888 -2.72 56.10 11.28
C THR A 888 -3.44 57.40 11.61
N PRO A 889 -3.82 57.66 12.88
CA PRO A 889 -4.48 58.90 13.24
C PRO A 889 -3.52 60.09 13.00
N PRO A 890 -4.01 61.21 12.44
CA PRO A 890 -3.16 62.36 12.16
C PRO A 890 -2.71 63.02 13.47
N THR A 891 -1.43 63.42 13.52
CA THR A 891 -0.94 64.35 14.54
C THR A 891 -0.78 65.73 13.89
N THR A 892 -1.34 66.74 14.53
CA THR A 892 -1.66 68.10 14.06
C THR A 892 -0.46 69.07 14.21
N PRO A 893 -0.47 70.30 13.65
CA PRO A 893 -0.70 70.75 12.26
C PRO A 893 0.42 71.68 11.70
N GLY A 894 0.28 72.13 10.44
CA GLY A 894 0.99 73.29 9.86
C GLY A 894 2.03 72.91 8.78
N THR A 895 2.18 73.64 7.67
CA THR A 895 1.61 74.95 7.25
C THR A 895 1.06 74.86 5.82
N ALA A 896 0.20 75.80 5.41
CA ALA A 896 -0.65 75.67 4.22
C ALA A 896 -0.13 76.34 2.93
N ALA A 897 -0.49 75.71 1.79
CA ALA A 897 -0.99 76.28 0.52
C ALA A 897 -0.27 77.43 -0.22
N SER A 898 0.15 77.11 -1.45
CA SER A 898 -0.23 77.79 -2.72
C SER A 898 -0.20 76.71 -3.83
N HIS A 899 -1.18 76.58 -4.74
CA HIS A 899 -1.49 77.45 -5.89
C HIS A 899 -0.23 77.72 -6.75
N ASP A 900 -0.19 77.44 -8.07
CA ASP A 900 -1.23 76.94 -8.99
C ASP A 900 -0.66 76.19 -10.22
N ASP A 901 -1.58 75.59 -11.00
CA ASP A 901 -1.70 75.69 -12.49
C ASP A 901 -1.86 74.36 -13.28
N ILE A 902 -2.37 74.49 -14.50
CA ILE A 902 -3.06 73.48 -15.31
C ILE A 902 -2.24 73.16 -16.57
N THR A 903 -2.17 71.87 -16.99
CA THR A 903 -2.41 71.39 -18.38
C THR A 903 -1.90 69.95 -18.61
N THR A 904 -2.84 69.06 -18.91
CA THR A 904 -2.74 67.90 -19.82
C THR A 904 -1.38 67.22 -20.08
N THR A 905 -1.11 66.12 -19.37
CA THR A 905 -0.58 64.90 -20.00
C THR A 905 -1.05 63.66 -19.24
N THR A 906 -1.67 62.69 -19.93
CA THR A 906 -2.32 61.52 -19.28
C THR A 906 -1.32 60.40 -18.97
N THR A 907 -0.29 60.71 -18.17
CA THR A 907 0.64 59.71 -17.65
C THR A 907 0.08 59.11 -16.36
N THR A 908 -0.77 58.09 -16.49
CA THR A 908 -1.37 57.39 -15.35
C THR A 908 -0.33 56.50 -14.63
N THR A 909 0.53 57.13 -13.83
CA THR A 909 1.55 56.46 -13.02
C THR A 909 0.91 55.54 -11.98
N SER A 910 0.81 54.25 -12.33
CA SER A 910 0.20 53.23 -11.48
C SER A 910 1.09 52.93 -10.26
N THR A 911 0.67 53.41 -9.09
CA THR A 911 1.26 53.01 -7.82
C THR A 911 1.01 51.52 -7.59
N THR A 912 2.06 50.70 -7.72
CA THR A 912 1.98 49.24 -7.73
C THR A 912 1.73 48.65 -6.34
N THR A 913 0.47 48.69 -5.92
CA THR A 913 -0.03 48.14 -4.65
C THR A 913 0.14 46.61 -4.60
N THR A 914 1.10 46.13 -3.81
CA THR A 914 1.34 44.69 -3.63
C THR A 914 0.50 44.09 -2.50
N THR A 915 -0.15 42.96 -2.75
CA THR A 915 -0.95 42.21 -1.76
C THR A 915 -0.35 40.83 -1.48
N THR A 916 -0.69 40.24 -0.32
CA THR A 916 -0.28 38.90 0.12
C THR A 916 -1.45 37.92 0.08
N LEU A 917 -1.34 36.83 -0.68
CA LEU A 917 -2.23 35.66 -0.59
C LEU A 917 -1.58 34.54 0.24
N ARG A 918 -2.39 33.71 0.89
CA ARG A 918 -1.97 32.53 1.66
C ARG A 918 -2.65 31.27 1.10
N LEU A 919 -2.05 30.62 0.10
CA LEU A 919 -2.59 29.36 -0.45
C LEU A 919 -2.45 28.20 0.54
N LEU A 920 -3.37 27.25 0.47
CA LEU A 920 -3.32 25.96 1.16
C LEU A 920 -2.97 24.87 0.13
N ILE A 921 -1.85 24.19 0.35
CA ILE A 921 -1.35 23.13 -0.54
C ILE A 921 -1.02 21.89 0.29
N SER A 922 -1.36 20.71 -0.21
CA SER A 922 -1.05 19.43 0.45
C SER A 922 0.45 19.23 0.63
N HIS A 923 0.87 18.69 1.79
CA HIS A 923 2.27 18.35 2.07
C HIS A 923 2.89 17.51 0.93
N ASN A 924 2.15 16.54 0.40
CA ASN A 924 2.58 15.63 -0.66
C ASN A 924 2.85 16.37 -1.99
N LEU A 925 2.13 17.46 -2.23
CA LEU A 925 2.26 18.31 -3.42
C LEU A 925 3.30 19.43 -3.24
N MET A 926 3.75 19.71 -2.02
CA MET A 926 4.77 20.75 -1.80
C MET A 926 6.08 20.48 -2.52
N GLY A 927 6.40 19.20 -2.82
CA GLY A 927 7.57 18.83 -3.61
C GLY A 927 7.52 19.34 -5.05
N THR A 928 6.33 19.46 -5.65
CA THR A 928 6.14 19.87 -7.05
C THR A 928 6.31 21.39 -7.18
N VAL A 929 5.64 22.15 -6.30
CA VAL A 929 5.69 23.61 -6.25
C VAL A 929 7.06 24.13 -5.80
N ILE A 930 7.74 23.45 -4.85
CA ILE A 930 9.09 23.84 -4.39
C ILE A 930 10.16 23.40 -5.39
N GLY A 931 10.07 22.16 -5.90
CA GLY A 931 11.10 21.56 -6.74
C GLY A 931 12.39 21.19 -5.97
N ARG A 932 13.29 20.45 -6.63
CA ARG A 932 14.56 20.02 -6.03
C ARG A 932 15.37 21.25 -5.63
N GLN A 933 15.87 21.29 -4.39
CA GLN A 933 16.60 22.43 -3.80
C GLN A 933 15.87 23.79 -3.83
N GLY A 934 14.56 23.84 -4.09
CA GLY A 934 13.81 25.09 -4.24
C GLY A 934 13.84 25.69 -5.66
N ALA A 935 14.35 24.97 -6.65
CA ALA A 935 14.50 25.49 -8.01
C ALA A 935 13.17 25.88 -8.69
N LYS A 936 12.07 25.13 -8.48
CA LYS A 936 10.77 25.44 -9.11
C LYS A 936 10.07 26.62 -8.44
N ILE A 937 10.10 26.73 -7.10
CA ILE A 937 9.59 27.92 -6.42
C ILE A 937 10.45 29.16 -6.70
N LYS A 938 11.76 29.02 -6.95
CA LYS A 938 12.58 30.13 -7.46
C LYS A 938 12.14 30.52 -8.87
N HIS A 939 12.04 29.57 -9.79
CA HIS A 939 11.56 29.81 -11.16
C HIS A 939 10.20 30.50 -11.19
N ILE A 940 9.22 30.04 -10.40
CA ILE A 940 7.88 30.67 -10.37
C ILE A 940 7.98 32.13 -9.89
N GLN A 941 8.81 32.43 -8.90
CA GLN A 941 9.08 33.82 -8.47
C GLN A 941 9.76 34.64 -9.57
N ASP A 942 10.82 34.10 -10.17
CA ASP A 942 11.61 34.77 -11.22
C ASP A 942 10.74 35.05 -12.48
N THR A 943 9.84 34.13 -12.88
CA THR A 943 8.95 34.28 -14.04
C THR A 943 7.74 35.18 -13.78
N SER A 944 7.14 35.12 -12.60
CA SER A 944 5.90 35.87 -12.30
C SER A 944 6.13 37.21 -11.60
N GLY A 945 7.34 37.49 -11.11
CA GLY A 945 7.66 38.70 -10.35
C GLY A 945 7.10 38.75 -8.92
N VAL A 946 6.47 37.67 -8.43
CA VAL A 946 6.03 37.57 -7.04
C VAL A 946 7.15 37.08 -6.12
N ARG A 947 7.03 37.35 -4.82
CA ARG A 947 7.80 36.66 -3.77
C ARG A 947 6.95 35.56 -3.15
N MET A 948 7.47 34.34 -3.08
CA MET A 948 6.80 33.17 -2.49
C MET A 948 7.52 32.71 -1.22
N THR A 949 6.78 32.20 -0.24
CA THR A 949 7.36 31.58 0.97
C THR A 949 6.47 30.44 1.46
N ALA A 950 7.00 29.22 1.39
CA ALA A 950 6.32 28.02 1.85
C ALA A 950 6.61 27.74 3.34
N SER A 951 5.56 27.65 4.16
CA SER A 951 5.68 27.24 5.57
C SER A 951 6.35 25.86 5.69
N LYS A 952 7.25 25.70 6.66
CA LYS A 952 7.84 24.40 7.02
C LYS A 952 6.91 23.54 7.89
N VAL A 953 5.83 24.11 8.45
CA VAL A 953 4.96 23.49 9.45
C VAL A 953 3.58 23.20 8.84
N LEU A 954 3.01 22.03 9.15
CA LEU A 954 1.63 21.65 8.81
C LEU A 954 0.63 22.50 9.59
N LEU A 955 -0.51 22.85 8.98
CA LEU A 955 -1.60 23.48 9.73
C LEU A 955 -2.28 22.47 10.70
N PRO A 956 -2.73 22.91 11.89
CA PRO A 956 -3.29 22.03 12.90
C PRO A 956 -4.41 21.11 12.38
N GLN A 957 -4.34 19.83 12.77
CA GLN A 957 -5.29 18.77 12.39
C GLN A 957 -5.42 18.52 10.87
N SER A 958 -4.47 18.98 10.05
CA SER A 958 -4.46 18.85 8.59
C SER A 958 -3.12 18.29 8.07
N THR A 959 -3.08 17.94 6.79
CA THR A 959 -1.83 17.69 6.04
C THR A 959 -1.52 18.81 5.05
N GLU A 960 -2.13 19.99 5.21
CA GLU A 960 -1.87 21.17 4.36
C GLU A 960 -0.80 22.08 4.96
N ARG A 961 -0.10 22.80 4.08
CA ARG A 961 0.90 23.82 4.39
C ARG A 961 0.50 25.12 3.71
N VAL A 962 0.82 26.24 4.36
CA VAL A 962 0.61 27.57 3.78
C VAL A 962 1.74 27.90 2.81
N VAL A 963 1.40 28.38 1.61
CA VAL A 963 2.30 29.10 0.72
C VAL A 963 1.85 30.55 0.65
N GLU A 964 2.67 31.44 1.20
CA GLU A 964 2.45 32.88 1.07
C GLU A 964 2.99 33.37 -0.27
N ILE A 965 2.22 34.21 -0.97
CA ILE A 965 2.54 34.77 -2.29
C ILE A 965 2.31 36.28 -2.21
N LYS A 966 3.33 37.08 -2.50
CA LYS A 966 3.28 38.55 -2.46
C LYS A 966 3.65 39.16 -3.80
N GLY A 967 2.76 39.96 -4.39
CA GLY A 967 3.00 40.64 -5.68
C GLY A 967 1.88 41.62 -6.05
N THR A 968 1.94 42.15 -7.27
CA THR A 968 0.81 42.87 -7.89
C THR A 968 -0.26 41.87 -8.38
N VAL A 969 -1.41 42.38 -8.82
CA VAL A 969 -2.55 41.55 -9.29
C VAL A 969 -2.14 40.61 -10.44
N ASP A 970 -1.48 41.13 -11.47
CA ASP A 970 -1.12 40.38 -12.68
C ASP A 970 0.02 39.39 -12.45
N ALA A 971 0.97 39.77 -11.57
CA ALA A 971 2.02 38.90 -11.07
C ALA A 971 1.43 37.71 -10.30
N ILE A 972 0.45 37.97 -9.42
CA ILE A 972 -0.28 36.94 -8.69
C ILE A 972 -1.10 36.06 -9.64
N GLN A 973 -1.78 36.62 -10.65
CA GLN A 973 -2.50 35.81 -11.66
C GLN A 973 -1.56 34.82 -12.35
N THR A 974 -0.40 35.30 -12.78
CA THR A 974 0.65 34.47 -13.42
C THR A 974 1.13 33.39 -12.47
N ALA A 975 1.48 33.73 -11.22
CA ALA A 975 1.93 32.78 -10.21
C ALA A 975 0.88 31.70 -9.90
N ILE A 976 -0.41 32.05 -9.80
CA ILE A 976 -1.50 31.10 -9.56
C ILE A 976 -1.64 30.10 -10.71
N ARG A 977 -1.47 30.54 -11.96
CA ARG A 977 -1.48 29.65 -13.14
C ARG A 977 -0.32 28.66 -13.09
N GLU A 978 0.91 29.14 -12.88
CA GLU A 978 2.10 28.28 -12.78
C GLU A 978 1.98 27.25 -11.64
N ILE A 979 1.50 27.67 -10.47
CA ILE A 979 1.25 26.78 -9.32
C ILE A 979 0.15 25.77 -9.65
N GLY A 980 -0.96 26.22 -10.26
CA GLY A 980 -2.07 25.35 -10.65
C GLY A 980 -1.64 24.25 -11.61
N GLN A 981 -0.80 24.57 -12.61
CA GLN A 981 -0.20 23.58 -13.49
C GLN A 981 0.64 22.56 -12.70
N CYS A 982 1.53 23.01 -11.82
CA CYS A 982 2.36 22.13 -10.96
C CYS A 982 1.55 21.23 -10.02
N LEU A 983 0.27 21.53 -9.78
CA LEU A 983 -0.65 20.75 -8.96
C LEU A 983 -1.54 19.81 -9.80
N LEU A 984 -1.83 20.17 -11.06
CA LEU A 984 -2.53 19.31 -12.01
C LEU A 984 -1.65 18.19 -12.56
N GLU A 985 -0.38 18.48 -12.88
CA GLU A 985 0.60 17.52 -13.41
C GLU A 985 0.73 16.26 -12.53
N ASP A 986 0.72 16.47 -11.21
CA ASP A 986 0.94 15.50 -10.14
C ASP A 986 -0.33 15.26 -9.29
N LYS A 987 -1.54 15.51 -9.84
CA LYS A 987 -2.82 15.54 -9.10
C LYS A 987 -3.11 14.27 -8.27
N GLU A 988 -2.56 13.12 -8.66
CA GLU A 988 -2.68 11.84 -7.94
C GLU A 988 -1.99 11.85 -6.55
N ARG A 989 -0.92 12.63 -6.35
CA ARG A 989 -0.27 12.75 -5.02
C ARG A 989 -1.13 13.52 -4.00
N ALA A 990 -2.24 14.12 -4.44
CA ALA A 990 -3.23 14.75 -3.56
C ALA A 990 -4.08 13.75 -2.77
N TYR A 991 -4.16 12.47 -3.18
CA TYR A 991 -4.98 11.48 -2.49
C TYR A 991 -4.56 11.32 -1.01
N GLY A 992 -5.54 11.27 -0.12
CA GLY A 992 -5.34 11.24 1.33
C GLY A 992 -5.08 12.60 2.00
N THR A 993 -5.12 13.72 1.28
CA THR A 993 -4.94 15.06 1.89
C THR A 993 -6.04 15.37 2.90
N ILE A 994 -5.66 15.55 4.17
CA ILE A 994 -6.57 16.03 5.22
C ILE A 994 -6.63 17.56 5.12
N LEU A 995 -7.73 18.07 4.59
CA LEU A 995 -7.99 19.50 4.42
C LEU A 995 -8.07 20.24 5.77
N TYR A 996 -7.39 21.37 5.89
CA TYR A 996 -7.49 22.27 7.02
C TYR A 996 -8.91 22.84 7.15
N ASN A 997 -9.42 22.82 8.38
CA ASN A 997 -10.71 23.38 8.75
C ASN A 997 -10.54 24.22 10.04
N PRO A 998 -10.75 25.55 10.01
CA PRO A 998 -10.49 26.44 11.14
C PRO A 998 -11.47 26.20 12.30
N THR A 999 -11.09 25.30 13.20
CA THR A 999 -11.79 25.00 14.46
C THR A 999 -10.98 25.51 15.66
N LYS A 1000 -11.60 25.58 16.85
CA LYS A 1000 -10.92 26.08 18.06
C LYS A 1000 -9.77 25.16 18.47
N ALA A 1001 -8.54 25.59 18.22
CA ALA A 1001 -7.34 24.90 18.67
C ALA A 1001 -7.28 24.88 20.21
N THR A 1002 -7.04 23.71 20.79
CA THR A 1002 -6.62 23.53 22.18
C THR A 1002 -5.10 23.66 22.26
N ASN A 1003 -4.59 24.65 23.01
CA ASN A 1003 -3.18 25.00 23.04
C ASN A 1003 -2.28 23.91 23.66
N THR A 1004 -1.37 23.33 22.88
CA THR A 1004 -0.20 22.58 23.37
C THR A 1004 1.01 22.76 22.44
N ALA A 1005 1.70 23.91 22.50
CA ALA A 1005 3.02 24.11 21.89
C ALA A 1005 3.75 25.33 22.46
N THR A 1006 4.77 25.11 23.32
CA THR A 1006 5.83 26.09 23.63
C THR A 1006 7.06 25.40 24.20
N SER A 1007 8.20 26.12 24.17
CA SER A 1007 9.52 25.79 24.78
C SER A 1007 10.18 24.45 24.41
N LEU A 1008 11.10 24.51 23.45
CA LEU A 1008 12.42 23.90 23.58
C LEU A 1008 13.48 24.99 23.35
N GLN A 1009 13.90 25.63 24.44
CA GLN A 1009 15.08 26.49 24.48
C GLN A 1009 15.63 26.50 25.92
N ASP A 1010 16.92 26.80 26.04
CA ASP A 1010 17.69 26.96 27.28
C ASP A 1010 17.77 25.75 28.24
N GLN A 1011 18.76 24.88 27.97
CA GLN A 1011 19.51 24.22 29.06
C GLN A 1011 20.75 25.04 29.39
N GLN A 1012 20.72 25.88 30.42
CA GLN A 1012 21.92 26.31 31.14
C GLN A 1012 21.64 26.68 32.61
N GLN A 1013 22.32 25.96 33.51
CA GLN A 1013 22.72 26.34 34.88
C GLN A 1013 21.69 26.52 36.03
N ALA A 1014 22.17 26.17 37.23
CA ALA A 1014 21.83 26.71 38.55
C ALA A 1014 20.41 26.53 39.17
N SER A 1015 20.26 25.41 39.89
CA SER A 1015 19.93 25.35 41.33
C SER A 1015 19.16 26.51 42.03
N ARG A 1016 17.93 26.24 42.51
CA ARG A 1016 17.60 26.15 43.97
C ARG A 1016 16.12 25.76 44.26
N ARG A 1017 15.84 25.46 45.53
CA ARG A 1017 14.50 25.19 46.09
C ARG A 1017 13.79 26.51 46.49
N VAL A 1018 12.45 26.50 46.52
CA VAL A 1018 11.57 26.80 47.70
C VAL A 1018 10.15 27.20 47.22
N SER A 1019 9.12 26.79 47.97
CA SER A 1019 7.71 27.15 47.74
C SER A 1019 7.31 28.45 48.44
N THR A 1020 6.35 29.22 47.91
CA THR A 1020 5.14 29.70 48.64
C THR A 1020 4.14 30.48 47.76
N SER A 1021 2.94 30.67 48.32
CA SER A 1021 1.72 31.41 47.90
C SER A 1021 1.92 32.93 47.57
N SER A 1022 0.93 33.77 47.17
CA SER A 1022 -0.54 33.72 47.34
C SER A 1022 -1.35 34.77 46.53
N ILE A 1023 -2.56 34.40 46.07
CA ILE A 1023 -3.89 35.09 46.21
C ILE A 1023 -4.15 36.49 45.54
N LEU A 1024 -5.45 36.77 45.27
CA LEU A 1024 -6.13 37.97 44.70
C LEU A 1024 -6.22 38.00 43.16
N ARG A 1025 -7.39 37.93 42.48
CA ARG A 1025 -8.86 37.96 42.78
C ARG A 1025 -9.55 39.33 42.97
N THR A 1026 -10.07 39.87 41.86
CA THR A 1026 -11.38 40.55 41.64
C THR A 1026 -11.56 40.75 40.12
N GLY A 1027 -12.75 40.85 39.51
CA GLY A 1027 -14.14 40.73 39.97
C GLY A 1027 -15.11 40.61 38.76
N ASN A 1028 -16.40 40.34 38.97
CA ASN A 1028 -17.39 40.17 37.89
C ASN A 1028 -17.91 41.50 37.31
N GLY A 1029 -18.35 41.47 36.06
CA GLY A 1029 -19.34 42.37 35.46
C GLY A 1029 -20.23 41.59 34.49
N SER A 1030 -21.51 41.93 34.37
CA SER A 1030 -22.49 41.18 33.56
C SER A 1030 -23.67 42.05 33.12
N ASP A 1031 -23.87 42.18 31.81
CA ASP A 1031 -24.94 43.00 31.20
C ASP A 1031 -25.82 42.17 30.25
N PHE A 1032 -27.10 42.54 30.13
CA PHE A 1032 -28.10 41.76 29.38
C PHE A 1032 -29.27 42.61 28.83
N ALA A 1033 -29.39 42.70 27.51
CA ALA A 1033 -30.54 43.22 26.74
C ALA A 1033 -30.50 42.57 25.33
N ALA A 1034 -31.55 42.09 24.67
CA ALA A 1034 -32.91 42.62 24.40
C ALA A 1034 -32.91 43.74 23.32
N ALA A 1035 -33.82 43.81 22.33
CA ALA A 1035 -35.03 43.01 22.01
C ALA A 1035 -34.99 42.51 20.52
N ILE A 1036 -36.01 42.01 19.80
CA ILE A 1036 -37.46 42.32 19.62
C ILE A 1036 -38.18 40.99 19.26
N ALA A 1037 -39.18 40.52 20.02
CA ALA A 1037 -40.65 40.49 19.72
C ALA A 1037 -41.05 40.05 18.28
N THR A 1038 -42.11 39.27 17.98
CA THR A 1038 -43.24 38.59 18.70
C THR A 1038 -43.82 37.54 17.70
N ASN A 1039 -44.81 36.64 17.92
CA ASN A 1039 -45.78 36.27 18.98
C ASN A 1039 -46.13 34.76 18.77
N GLY A 1040 -47.05 34.06 19.47
CA GLY A 1040 -47.90 34.37 20.63
C GLY A 1040 -48.82 33.18 21.01
N PHE A 1041 -49.28 33.16 22.28
CA PHE A 1041 -50.32 32.28 22.89
C PHE A 1041 -50.11 30.72 22.90
N GLY A 1042 -50.32 30.01 24.02
CA GLY A 1042 -50.48 30.44 25.41
C GLY A 1042 -51.03 29.35 26.37
N ASN A 1043 -50.74 29.48 27.68
CA ASN A 1043 -51.33 28.75 28.84
C ASN A 1043 -51.07 27.21 28.95
N ARG A 1044 -51.04 26.56 30.14
CA ARG A 1044 -51.21 27.02 31.55
C ARG A 1044 -50.62 26.02 32.57
N SER A 1045 -50.16 26.54 33.74
CA SER A 1045 -50.07 25.87 35.07
C SER A 1045 -49.16 24.62 35.22
N SER A 1046 -48.66 24.25 36.41
CA SER A 1046 -48.88 24.75 37.80
C SER A 1046 -47.56 25.03 38.56
N LEU A 1047 -47.62 25.35 39.87
CA LEU A 1047 -46.65 26.23 40.56
C LEU A 1047 -46.32 25.84 42.02
N SER A 1048 -45.02 25.69 42.36
CA SER A 1048 -44.45 25.70 43.74
C SER A 1048 -44.99 24.61 44.72
N SER A 1049 -44.67 24.49 46.02
CA SER A 1049 -43.85 25.20 47.05
C SER A 1049 -43.53 24.19 48.20
N LEU A 1050 -42.75 24.41 49.29
CA LEU A 1050 -41.57 25.24 49.64
C LEU A 1050 -40.99 24.70 51.00
N SER A 1051 -39.84 25.24 51.45
CA SER A 1051 -39.22 25.08 52.80
C SER A 1051 -38.64 23.69 53.18
N GLY A 1052 -37.64 23.57 54.07
CA GLY A 1052 -36.79 24.61 54.69
C GLY A 1052 -35.76 24.02 55.69
N GLY A 1053 -34.63 24.72 55.91
CA GLY A 1053 -33.60 24.43 56.94
C GLY A 1053 -32.63 23.26 56.62
N SER A 1054 -31.29 23.29 56.71
CA SER A 1054 -30.20 24.27 56.96
C SER A 1054 -29.19 23.86 58.05
N SER A 1055 -28.47 22.74 57.87
CA SER A 1055 -27.12 22.55 58.46
C SER A 1055 -26.31 21.48 57.71
N THR A 1056 -24.99 21.72 57.56
CA THR A 1056 -23.94 20.71 57.23
C THR A 1056 -24.30 19.62 56.20
N GLY A 1057 -24.70 20.00 54.97
CA GLY A 1057 -25.00 19.06 53.89
C GLY A 1057 -24.15 19.27 52.64
N VAL A 1058 -23.49 18.22 52.14
CA VAL A 1058 -22.74 18.21 50.85
C VAL A 1058 -23.66 17.78 49.71
N PRO A 1059 -24.05 18.65 48.76
CA PRO A 1059 -25.01 18.30 47.71
C PRO A 1059 -24.34 17.68 46.46
N ARG A 1060 -24.13 16.37 46.53
CA ARG A 1060 -24.43 15.39 45.46
C ARG A 1060 -24.38 15.86 43.98
N ARG A 1061 -23.29 15.46 43.28
CA ARG A 1061 -23.21 14.96 41.89
C ARG A 1061 -24.23 15.45 40.83
N SER A 1062 -23.73 16.07 39.75
CA SER A 1062 -24.26 15.85 38.38
C SER A 1062 -23.27 16.06 37.21
N SER A 1063 -21.94 15.93 37.38
CA SER A 1063 -20.98 16.08 36.26
C SER A 1063 -19.59 15.43 36.44
N LEU A 1064 -19.52 14.10 36.65
CA LEU A 1064 -18.26 13.34 36.57
C LEU A 1064 -18.18 12.44 35.32
N SER A 1065 -18.35 13.08 34.16
CA SER A 1065 -17.93 12.59 32.84
C SER A 1065 -16.78 13.44 32.25
N ALA A 1066 -16.23 14.37 33.04
CA ALA A 1066 -15.24 15.37 32.63
C ALA A 1066 -13.83 15.07 33.15
N LEU A 1067 -13.36 13.82 33.00
CA LEU A 1067 -11.98 13.40 33.33
C LEU A 1067 -11.61 12.13 32.53
N ASN A 1068 -11.37 12.32 31.22
CA ASN A 1068 -10.54 11.46 30.33
C ASN A 1068 -10.54 11.87 28.84
N ASN A 1069 -11.15 13.00 28.44
CA ASN A 1069 -11.19 13.44 27.04
C ASN A 1069 -9.99 14.30 26.61
N ALA A 1070 -8.77 13.82 26.87
CA ALA A 1070 -7.54 14.43 26.34
C ALA A 1070 -7.18 13.95 24.91
N ASN A 1071 -7.85 12.90 24.41
CA ASN A 1071 -7.47 12.20 23.17
C ASN A 1071 -8.64 11.97 22.17
N LEU A 1072 -9.82 12.56 22.41
CA LEU A 1072 -10.88 12.56 21.40
C LEU A 1072 -10.62 13.65 20.36
N ARG A 1073 -10.56 13.26 19.09
CA ARG A 1073 -10.53 14.15 17.93
C ARG A 1073 -11.88 14.11 17.22
N THR A 1074 -12.24 15.21 16.58
CA THR A 1074 -13.37 15.26 15.64
C THR A 1074 -12.82 15.52 14.24
N GLN A 1075 -13.23 14.72 13.27
CA GLN A 1075 -12.92 14.88 11.85
C GLN A 1075 -14.22 15.07 11.07
N HIS A 1076 -14.15 15.80 9.96
CA HIS A 1076 -15.28 16.05 9.09
C HIS A 1076 -14.90 15.69 7.66
N ILE A 1077 -15.78 14.96 6.96
CA ILE A 1077 -15.65 14.67 5.52
C ILE A 1077 -16.98 14.97 4.83
N SER A 1078 -16.93 15.34 3.55
CA SER A 1078 -18.12 15.49 2.71
C SER A 1078 -18.23 14.32 1.75
N ILE A 1079 -19.46 13.90 1.43
CA ILE A 1079 -19.76 12.77 0.54
C ILE A 1079 -21.00 13.12 -0.30
N PRO A 1080 -20.97 12.97 -1.64
CA PRO A 1080 -22.12 13.15 -2.52
C PRO A 1080 -23.39 12.39 -2.06
N SER A 1081 -24.55 13.05 -2.07
CA SER A 1081 -25.80 12.54 -1.47
C SER A 1081 -26.28 11.21 -2.05
N ASP A 1082 -25.99 10.93 -3.31
CA ASP A 1082 -26.31 9.69 -4.03
C ASP A 1082 -25.46 8.50 -3.56
N MET A 1083 -24.23 8.75 -3.09
CA MET A 1083 -23.34 7.72 -2.54
C MET A 1083 -23.59 7.46 -1.05
N VAL A 1084 -24.19 8.40 -0.33
CA VAL A 1084 -24.56 8.22 1.10
C VAL A 1084 -25.46 6.99 1.33
N GLY A 1085 -26.25 6.60 0.33
CA GLY A 1085 -27.10 5.41 0.40
C GLY A 1085 -26.34 4.10 0.64
N CYS A 1086 -25.18 3.90 0.00
CA CYS A 1086 -24.40 2.67 0.17
C CYS A 1086 -23.73 2.59 1.56
N ILE A 1087 -23.21 3.71 2.05
CA ILE A 1087 -22.58 3.84 3.37
C ILE A 1087 -23.59 3.61 4.50
N ILE A 1088 -24.81 4.14 4.37
CA ILE A 1088 -25.87 3.88 5.35
C ILE A 1088 -26.30 2.41 5.27
N GLY A 1089 -26.52 1.90 4.05
CA GLY A 1089 -26.99 0.55 3.79
C GLY A 1089 -28.47 0.33 4.15
N LYS A 1090 -29.06 -0.78 3.68
CA LYS A 1090 -30.46 -1.12 3.98
C LYS A 1090 -30.69 -1.16 5.50
N GLY A 1091 -31.65 -0.38 5.99
CA GLY A 1091 -31.97 -0.24 7.41
C GLY A 1091 -30.95 0.54 8.26
N GLY A 1092 -29.92 1.14 7.68
CA GLY A 1092 -28.83 1.80 8.44
C GLY A 1092 -27.79 0.83 9.01
N ASN A 1093 -27.89 -0.46 8.67
CA ASN A 1093 -27.02 -1.51 9.20
C ASN A 1093 -25.55 -1.30 8.86
N LYS A 1094 -25.21 -0.74 7.69
CA LYS A 1094 -23.81 -0.60 7.26
C LYS A 1094 -23.10 0.54 7.99
N ILE A 1095 -23.75 1.70 8.17
CA ILE A 1095 -23.19 2.76 9.01
C ILE A 1095 -23.17 2.38 10.49
N ALA A 1096 -24.12 1.56 10.97
CA ALA A 1096 -24.08 1.00 12.33
C ALA A 1096 -22.88 0.06 12.51
N GLU A 1097 -22.58 -0.78 11.52
CA GLU A 1097 -21.38 -1.61 11.49
C GLU A 1097 -20.10 -0.77 11.47
N ILE A 1098 -19.99 0.24 10.61
CA ILE A 1098 -18.80 1.09 10.51
C ILE A 1098 -18.53 1.84 11.82
N ARG A 1099 -19.58 2.40 12.47
CA ARG A 1099 -19.48 2.98 13.82
C ARG A 1099 -18.96 1.97 14.86
N ARG A 1100 -19.44 0.73 14.80
CA ARG A 1100 -19.04 -0.36 15.71
C ARG A 1100 -17.59 -0.82 15.48
N LEU A 1101 -17.16 -0.95 14.23
CA LEU A 1101 -15.82 -1.46 13.87
C LEU A 1101 -14.71 -0.42 14.01
N SER A 1102 -15.05 0.87 13.97
CA SER A 1102 -14.12 1.98 14.22
C SER A 1102 -14.08 2.41 15.69
N GLY A 1103 -15.20 2.29 16.41
CA GLY A 1103 -15.38 2.89 17.73
C GLY A 1103 -15.74 4.38 17.69
N SER A 1104 -15.77 5.01 16.51
CA SER A 1104 -16.09 6.43 16.37
C SER A 1104 -17.59 6.70 16.24
N ARG A 1105 -18.03 7.76 16.92
CA ARG A 1105 -19.36 8.34 16.78
C ARG A 1105 -19.45 9.10 15.45
N ILE A 1106 -19.97 8.43 14.42
CA ILE A 1106 -20.22 9.03 13.10
C ILE A 1106 -21.63 9.62 13.05
N SER A 1107 -21.77 10.92 12.86
CA SER A 1107 -23.03 11.63 12.61
C SER A 1107 -23.12 12.06 11.14
N ILE A 1108 -24.31 12.03 10.54
CA ILE A 1108 -24.56 12.38 9.13
C ILE A 1108 -25.53 13.55 9.07
N ALA A 1109 -25.23 14.56 8.25
CA ALA A 1109 -26.13 15.69 8.01
C ALA A 1109 -27.46 15.23 7.37
N LYS A 1110 -28.60 15.69 7.93
CA LYS A 1110 -29.95 15.35 7.43
C LYS A 1110 -30.26 15.94 6.05
N MET A 1111 -29.63 17.06 5.71
CA MET A 1111 -29.69 17.73 4.40
C MET A 1111 -28.26 17.88 3.86
N PRO A 1112 -28.08 18.14 2.55
CA PRO A 1112 -26.79 18.62 2.02
C PRO A 1112 -26.31 19.86 2.77
N HIS A 1113 -24.99 20.04 2.84
CA HIS A 1113 -24.36 21.10 3.66
C HIS A 1113 -24.15 22.41 2.88
N ASP A 1114 -24.22 22.31 1.54
CA ASP A 1114 -23.94 23.32 0.53
C ASP A 1114 -24.57 22.92 -0.82
N GLU A 1115 -24.51 23.83 -1.81
CA GLU A 1115 -25.19 23.71 -3.12
C GLU A 1115 -24.54 22.67 -4.07
N SER A 1116 -23.47 21.98 -3.66
CA SER A 1116 -22.89 20.85 -4.40
C SER A 1116 -23.73 19.57 -4.37
N GLY A 1117 -24.68 19.47 -3.43
CA GLY A 1117 -25.38 18.21 -3.14
C GLY A 1117 -24.63 17.27 -2.18
N GLU A 1118 -23.46 17.66 -1.67
CA GLU A 1118 -22.70 16.87 -0.69
C GLU A 1118 -23.29 16.92 0.72
N ARG A 1119 -23.17 15.79 1.44
CA ARG A 1119 -23.55 15.63 2.85
C ARG A 1119 -22.32 15.48 3.72
N MET A 1120 -22.25 16.29 4.78
CA MET A 1120 -21.17 16.22 5.75
C MET A 1120 -21.38 15.06 6.74
N PHE A 1121 -20.32 14.28 6.94
CA PHE A 1121 -20.16 13.28 7.98
C PHE A 1121 -19.23 13.85 9.05
N THR A 1122 -19.62 13.74 10.32
CA THR A 1122 -18.82 14.15 11.49
C THR A 1122 -18.42 12.92 12.26
N ILE A 1123 -17.12 12.65 12.36
CA ILE A 1123 -16.53 11.45 12.95
C ILE A 1123 -15.83 11.84 14.25
N GLN A 1124 -16.30 11.35 15.39
CA GLN A 1124 -15.75 11.71 16.71
C GLN A 1124 -15.34 10.48 17.51
N GLY A 1125 -14.08 10.40 17.90
CA GLY A 1125 -13.42 9.21 18.49
C GLY A 1125 -11.96 9.49 18.80
N THR A 1126 -11.15 8.47 19.11
CA THR A 1126 -9.68 8.66 19.20
C THR A 1126 -9.10 8.90 17.80
N ALA A 1127 -7.81 9.27 17.71
CA ALA A 1127 -7.14 9.39 16.41
C ALA A 1127 -7.25 8.09 15.59
N GLU A 1128 -6.85 6.97 16.20
CA GLU A 1128 -6.93 5.62 15.62
C GLU A 1128 -8.37 5.21 15.26
N SER A 1129 -9.35 5.48 16.14
CA SER A 1129 -10.76 5.18 15.84
C SER A 1129 -11.27 5.96 14.64
N ASN A 1130 -10.90 7.25 14.52
CA ASN A 1130 -11.34 8.07 13.40
C ASN A 1130 -10.68 7.67 12.08
N GLU A 1131 -9.39 7.36 12.10
CA GLU A 1131 -8.65 6.82 10.95
C GLU A 1131 -9.25 5.49 10.46
N ARG A 1132 -9.56 4.60 11.41
CA ARG A 1132 -10.28 3.34 11.15
C ARG A 1132 -11.71 3.56 10.62
N ALA A 1133 -12.39 4.63 11.03
CA ALA A 1133 -13.67 5.03 10.45
C ALA A 1133 -13.53 5.53 9.01
N LEU A 1134 -12.54 6.38 8.72
CA LEU A 1134 -12.27 6.89 7.36
C LEU A 1134 -11.98 5.74 6.40
N TYR A 1135 -11.07 4.82 6.76
CA TYR A 1135 -10.73 3.66 5.94
C TYR A 1135 -11.97 2.82 5.57
N LEU A 1136 -12.84 2.54 6.55
CA LEU A 1136 -14.08 1.78 6.33
C LEU A 1136 -15.14 2.54 5.52
N LEU A 1137 -15.16 3.88 5.57
CA LEU A 1137 -16.06 4.72 4.77
C LEU A 1137 -15.60 4.79 3.30
N TYR A 1138 -14.33 5.11 3.06
CA TYR A 1138 -13.77 5.15 1.70
C TYR A 1138 -13.78 3.78 1.03
N GLY A 1139 -13.48 2.72 1.78
CA GLY A 1139 -13.59 1.34 1.29
C GLY A 1139 -15.02 0.93 0.89
N GLN A 1140 -16.07 1.59 1.36
CA GLN A 1140 -17.45 1.37 0.86
C GLN A 1140 -17.81 2.25 -0.33
N LEU A 1141 -17.24 3.46 -0.42
CA LEU A 1141 -17.40 4.33 -1.60
C LEU A 1141 -16.80 3.70 -2.86
N GLU A 1142 -15.56 3.22 -2.79
CA GLU A 1142 -14.89 2.68 -3.98
C GLU A 1142 -15.58 1.40 -4.50
N ASN A 1143 -16.05 0.52 -3.60
CA ASN A 1143 -16.83 -0.67 -3.96
C ASN A 1143 -18.17 -0.32 -4.66
N GLU A 1144 -18.88 0.71 -4.21
CA GLU A 1144 -20.12 1.16 -4.87
C GLU A 1144 -19.83 1.84 -6.22
N LYS A 1145 -18.73 2.58 -6.32
CA LYS A 1145 -18.25 3.20 -7.56
C LYS A 1145 -17.86 2.16 -8.62
N GLU A 1146 -17.11 1.12 -8.26
CA GLU A 1146 -16.85 -0.04 -9.12
C GLU A 1146 -18.16 -0.75 -9.53
N ARG A 1147 -19.11 -0.92 -8.60
CA ARG A 1147 -20.41 -1.55 -8.89
C ARG A 1147 -21.24 -0.75 -9.89
N ARG A 1148 -21.21 0.58 -9.82
CA ARG A 1148 -21.90 1.47 -10.79
C ARG A 1148 -21.21 1.49 -12.15
N LEU A 1149 -19.88 1.50 -12.19
CA LEU A 1149 -19.11 1.35 -13.44
C LEU A 1149 -19.43 0.03 -14.18
N ARG A 1150 -19.70 -1.06 -13.45
CA ARG A 1150 -20.19 -2.32 -14.02
C ARG A 1150 -21.66 -2.27 -14.48
N GLY A 1151 -22.46 -1.33 -13.99
CA GLY A 1151 -23.90 -1.24 -14.25
C GLY A 1151 -24.30 -0.50 -15.53
N VAL A 1152 -23.34 0.00 -16.30
CA VAL A 1152 -23.56 0.72 -17.57
C VAL A 1152 -23.64 -0.25 -18.77
N LEU A 1153 -23.18 -1.49 -18.61
CA LEU A 1153 -23.35 -2.56 -19.59
C LEU A 1153 -24.60 -3.40 -19.26
N PRO A 1154 -25.48 -3.71 -20.22
CA PRO A 1154 -26.58 -4.64 -20.00
C PRO A 1154 -26.02 -6.06 -19.74
N PRO A 1155 -26.65 -6.86 -18.87
CA PRO A 1155 -26.28 -8.26 -18.72
C PRO A 1155 -26.62 -9.02 -20.03
N PRO A 1156 -25.82 -10.03 -20.43
CA PRO A 1156 -26.21 -10.92 -21.51
C PRO A 1156 -27.49 -11.66 -21.10
N THR A 1157 -28.43 -11.79 -22.04
CA THR A 1157 -29.66 -12.55 -21.84
C THR A 1157 -29.37 -14.05 -21.93
N ASP A 1158 -29.62 -14.80 -20.85
CA ASP A 1158 -29.59 -16.27 -20.88
C ASP A 1158 -30.54 -16.78 -21.97
N GLY A 1159 -29.99 -17.45 -23.00
CA GLY A 1159 -30.78 -17.92 -24.15
C GLY A 1159 -30.00 -18.23 -25.43
N GLN A 1160 -28.74 -17.81 -25.58
CA GLN A 1160 -27.92 -18.14 -26.75
C GLN A 1160 -26.47 -18.51 -26.35
N GLN A 1161 -26.26 -19.78 -26.00
CA GLN A 1161 -24.92 -20.40 -25.97
C GLN A 1161 -24.86 -21.79 -26.65
N ASP A 1162 -25.99 -22.43 -26.93
CA ASP A 1162 -26.06 -23.74 -27.61
C ASP A 1162 -26.31 -23.63 -29.13
N ALA A 1163 -25.38 -22.99 -29.87
CA ALA A 1163 -25.34 -23.06 -31.35
C ALA A 1163 -24.02 -22.52 -31.94
N LEU A 1164 -22.90 -23.24 -31.81
CA LEU A 1164 -21.75 -23.17 -32.75
C LEU A 1164 -20.69 -24.27 -32.50
N VAL A 1165 -21.14 -25.52 -32.31
CA VAL A 1165 -20.29 -26.69 -32.56
C VAL A 1165 -20.47 -27.04 -34.04
N LEU A 1166 -19.50 -26.66 -34.88
CA LEU A 1166 -19.43 -27.14 -36.25
C LEU A 1166 -18.71 -28.50 -36.29
N GLU A 1167 -19.24 -29.39 -37.11
CA GLU A 1167 -18.78 -30.77 -37.24
C GLU A 1167 -17.40 -30.81 -37.91
N VAL A 1168 -16.49 -31.61 -37.33
CA VAL A 1168 -15.26 -32.02 -38.02
C VAL A 1168 -15.56 -33.39 -38.62
N GLU A 1169 -15.76 -33.45 -39.93
CA GLU A 1169 -15.98 -34.72 -40.64
C GLU A 1169 -14.75 -35.64 -40.55
N ASP A 1170 -15.03 -36.95 -40.53
CA ASP A 1170 -14.03 -38.00 -40.34
C ASP A 1170 -13.19 -38.23 -41.61
N VAL A 1171 -11.91 -37.85 -41.56
CA VAL A 1171 -10.95 -38.09 -42.65
C VAL A 1171 -9.85 -39.05 -42.20
N GLY A 1172 -10.19 -40.33 -42.20
CA GLY A 1172 -9.33 -41.46 -42.57
C GLY A 1172 -7.90 -41.51 -42.01
N GLN A 1173 -7.70 -42.30 -40.96
CA GLN A 1173 -6.36 -42.69 -40.50
C GLN A 1173 -5.58 -43.51 -41.58
N PRO A 1174 -4.31 -43.19 -41.85
CA PRO A 1174 -3.31 -44.18 -42.23
C PRO A 1174 -2.72 -44.83 -40.96
N THR A 1175 -2.51 -46.15 -40.99
CA THR A 1175 -1.95 -46.92 -39.86
C THR A 1175 -0.42 -46.79 -39.75
N PRO A 1176 0.17 -47.05 -38.56
CA PRO A 1176 1.56 -46.68 -38.28
C PRO A 1176 2.59 -47.68 -38.84
N ALA A 1177 3.71 -47.13 -39.33
CA ALA A 1177 4.96 -47.85 -39.57
C ALA A 1177 6.11 -47.08 -38.89
N ALA A 1178 7.09 -47.80 -38.36
CA ALA A 1178 8.07 -47.25 -37.41
C ALA A 1178 9.23 -46.49 -38.07
N LEU A 1179 9.65 -45.39 -37.41
CA LEU A 1179 11.03 -45.20 -36.92
C LEU A 1179 11.07 -44.17 -35.79
#